data_AF-A0A7V7FXC0-F1
#
_entry.id   AF-A0A7V7FXC0-F1
#
_cell.length_a   1.000
_cell.length_b   1.000
_cell.length_c   1.000
_cell.angle_alpha   90.00
_cell.angle_beta   90.00
_cell.angle_gamma   90.00
#
_symmetry.space_group_name_H-M   'P 1'
#
loop_
_entity.id
_entity.type
_entity.pdbx_description
1 polymer ?
#
loop_
_entity_poly.entity_id
_entity_poly.type
_entity_poly.pdbx_seq_one_letter_code
_entity_poly.pdbx_strand_id
1 'polypeptide(L)'
;MRNVRQGPNPPVVLVLAGHDPTGGAGLVADSEAIAACGGWAVTIPTALTVQDCRDVHRVVPVDAGLIRGMAGGLSSLPIAAIKVGLVASSDTLDAVVAIVRDRPGIPVVVDPVLKAGGGAELSTTELIEAFRERLLPLVDVLTPNRLELERLTKGAGQDDTTRAKRLLTSGCGAVLVTGSDDPEVEVPTGEVQQVLYCADGRFAWRWPRLTGRYHGSGCTLAAALSARLAVGESLHEACEQAQAFTWRALTRAWQPPVGQALPRRLAGCEAMREDEAVRSQPDRLDLDEDHRYFTGHAEVIQKTIHSPSSTLRDCKEAHMTTSATLFEQACRHIPGGVNSPVRAFKGLHRPPIFIERAQGAYLYDVEGNRYVDYVGSWGPMITGHADPEVLGAVRERLDNGLSFGTPTAIETTMADLICGMIPSIDMVRMVNSGTEATMSAIRLARGFTGRDKIVKFEGNYHGHSDSLLVKAGSGALTHGEPSSPGVPASLAEHTITLSYNDVDAVEACFEEIGSEIACIIVEPVAGNMNCIPPLPGFLETLRRVCTEYGSVLIFDEVMTGFRVAMGGAQAHFGIEPDLTCLGKIVGGGMPVGAFGGKRDIMERISPLGPVYQAGTLSGNPLAMAAGIALLTKLREPGFHDALAQRVDTLCHGLRERADAAGIDMITQGVGGMFGLFFTGQTRVDNFAQATACDADAFRRFFAAMLDEGVYLAPSAYEAGFMSSAHTPEDIQLTLDAAERAFAQLHQP
;
A
#
# COMPACT_ATOMS: atom_id res chain seq x y z
N MET A 1 2.33 -29.61 -24.95
CA MET A 1 1.58 -28.35 -24.84
C MET A 1 1.37 -28.10 -23.35
N ARG A 2 2.11 -27.14 -22.78
CA ARG A 2 2.16 -26.90 -21.33
C ARG A 2 0.99 -26.00 -20.92
N ASN A 3 0.28 -26.41 -19.86
CA ASN A 3 -0.75 -25.62 -19.20
C ASN A 3 -0.15 -24.30 -18.69
N VAL A 4 -0.53 -23.21 -19.36
CA VAL A 4 -0.39 -21.83 -18.86
C VAL A 4 -1.25 -21.75 -17.59
N ARG A 5 -0.65 -21.43 -16.44
CA ARG A 5 -1.42 -21.13 -15.22
C ARG A 5 -2.12 -19.80 -15.47
N GLN A 6 -3.42 -19.84 -15.78
CA GLN A 6 -4.29 -18.67 -15.77
C GLN A 6 -4.25 -18.07 -14.35
N GLY A 7 -4.12 -16.75 -14.23
CA GLY A 7 -4.38 -16.04 -12.97
C GLY A 7 -5.80 -16.34 -12.46
N PRO A 8 -6.20 -15.89 -11.26
CA PRO A 8 -7.58 -16.03 -10.83
C PRO A 8 -8.48 -15.42 -11.92
N ASN A 9 -9.43 -16.22 -12.42
CA ASN A 9 -10.32 -15.75 -13.47
C ASN A 9 -11.07 -14.51 -12.95
N PRO A 10 -11.13 -13.42 -13.73
CA PRO A 10 -11.91 -12.24 -13.34
C PRO A 10 -13.37 -12.64 -13.06
N PRO A 11 -14.03 -12.01 -12.07
CA PRO A 11 -15.44 -12.30 -11.79
C PRO A 11 -16.29 -11.98 -13.02
N VAL A 12 -17.16 -12.92 -13.38
CA VAL A 12 -17.96 -12.81 -14.61
C VAL A 12 -19.22 -12.00 -14.34
N VAL A 13 -19.42 -10.90 -15.07
CA VAL A 13 -20.61 -10.06 -14.97
C VAL A 13 -21.50 -10.32 -16.19
N LEU A 14 -22.74 -10.75 -15.96
CA LEU A 14 -23.73 -10.92 -17.02
C LEU A 14 -24.40 -9.58 -17.32
N VAL A 15 -24.23 -9.08 -18.54
CA VAL A 15 -24.79 -7.81 -19.00
C VAL A 15 -26.00 -8.05 -19.89
N LEU A 16 -27.16 -7.58 -19.46
CA LEU A 16 -28.43 -7.60 -20.19
C LEU A 16 -28.78 -6.16 -20.58
N ALA A 17 -28.32 -5.68 -21.75
CA ALA A 17 -28.55 -4.30 -22.16
C ALA A 17 -28.69 -4.14 -23.68
N GLY A 18 -29.11 -2.94 -24.11
CA GLY A 18 -29.23 -2.61 -25.54
C GLY A 18 -27.87 -2.53 -26.23
N HIS A 19 -27.84 -2.85 -27.53
CA HIS A 19 -26.69 -2.57 -28.38
C HIS A 19 -26.75 -1.13 -28.88
N ASP A 20 -25.73 -0.34 -28.56
CA ASP A 20 -25.50 1.00 -29.06
C ASP A 20 -24.35 0.98 -30.09
N PRO A 21 -24.61 1.31 -31.37
CA PRO A 21 -23.60 1.31 -32.41
C PRO A 21 -22.54 2.42 -32.26
N THR A 22 -22.78 3.42 -31.40
CA THR A 22 -21.81 4.51 -31.14
C THR A 22 -20.75 4.14 -30.12
N GLY A 23 -20.98 3.09 -29.30
CA GLY A 23 -20.14 2.75 -28.15
C GLY A 23 -20.31 3.67 -26.94
N GLY A 24 -21.22 4.65 -27.00
CA GLY A 24 -21.49 5.57 -25.90
C GLY A 24 -22.19 4.91 -24.71
N ALA A 25 -23.15 4.03 -24.97
CA ALA A 25 -23.94 3.33 -23.95
C ALA A 25 -24.07 1.82 -24.25
N GLY A 26 -24.88 1.12 -23.45
CA GLY A 26 -25.25 -0.27 -23.72
C GLY A 26 -24.07 -1.26 -23.65
N LEU A 27 -24.20 -2.37 -24.37
CA LEU A 27 -23.30 -3.53 -24.22
C LEU A 27 -21.80 -3.21 -24.34
N VAL A 28 -21.42 -2.32 -25.27
CA VAL A 28 -20.01 -1.95 -25.49
C VAL A 28 -19.49 -1.15 -24.30
N ALA A 29 -20.21 -0.08 -23.94
CA ALA A 29 -19.87 0.76 -22.79
C ALA A 29 -19.79 -0.06 -21.49
N ASP A 30 -20.76 -0.96 -21.28
CA ASP A 30 -20.82 -1.81 -20.11
C ASP A 30 -19.60 -2.75 -20.05
N SER A 31 -19.25 -3.37 -21.18
CA SER A 31 -18.11 -4.30 -21.26
C SER A 31 -16.79 -3.60 -20.99
N GLU A 32 -16.59 -2.40 -21.53
CA GLU A 32 -15.39 -1.59 -21.27
C GLU A 32 -15.30 -1.17 -19.79
N ALA A 33 -16.41 -0.73 -19.19
CA ALA A 33 -16.44 -0.33 -17.78
C ALA A 33 -16.16 -1.52 -16.84
N ILE A 34 -16.76 -2.68 -17.12
CA ILE A 34 -16.56 -3.91 -16.35
C ILE A 34 -15.10 -4.37 -16.47
N ALA A 35 -14.54 -4.40 -17.68
CA ALA A 35 -13.15 -4.77 -17.90
C ALA A 35 -12.17 -3.84 -17.17
N ALA A 36 -12.39 -2.52 -17.28
CA ALA A 36 -11.59 -1.53 -16.57
C ALA A 36 -11.70 -1.64 -15.03
N CYS A 37 -12.79 -2.21 -14.54
CA CYS A 37 -13.01 -2.47 -13.13
C CYS A 37 -12.59 -3.88 -12.66
N GLY A 38 -11.89 -4.64 -13.50
CA GLY A 38 -11.35 -5.95 -13.13
C GLY A 38 -12.32 -7.13 -13.28
N GLY A 39 -13.49 -6.92 -13.88
CA GLY A 39 -14.45 -7.98 -14.19
C GLY A 39 -14.37 -8.47 -15.63
N TRP A 40 -15.09 -9.56 -15.93
CA TRP A 40 -15.25 -10.08 -17.29
C TRP A 40 -16.71 -10.01 -17.72
N ALA A 41 -17.00 -9.18 -18.72
CA ALA A 41 -18.36 -9.03 -19.22
C ALA A 41 -18.75 -10.17 -20.16
N VAL A 42 -19.92 -10.77 -19.93
CA VAL A 42 -20.63 -11.61 -20.90
C VAL A 42 -21.96 -10.96 -21.22
N THR A 43 -22.26 -10.78 -22.50
CA THR A 43 -23.31 -9.85 -22.94
C THR A 43 -24.46 -10.57 -23.63
N ILE A 44 -25.69 -10.17 -23.34
CA ILE A 44 -26.89 -10.55 -24.07
C ILE A 44 -27.65 -9.28 -24.49
N PRO A 45 -27.82 -9.02 -25.80
CA PRO A 45 -28.59 -7.88 -26.26
C PRO A 45 -30.08 -8.04 -25.93
N THR A 46 -30.64 -7.04 -25.24
CA THR A 46 -32.08 -6.93 -24.96
C THR A 46 -32.81 -6.12 -26.04
N ALA A 47 -32.09 -5.23 -26.71
CA ALA A 47 -32.59 -4.42 -27.81
C ALA A 47 -31.44 -4.03 -28.76
N LEU A 48 -31.75 -3.76 -30.02
CA LEU A 48 -30.85 -3.13 -30.99
C LEU A 48 -31.33 -1.70 -31.23
N THR A 49 -30.42 -0.74 -31.25
CA THR A 49 -30.76 0.68 -31.48
C THR A 49 -30.27 1.16 -32.83
N VAL A 50 -31.06 2.02 -33.47
CA VAL A 50 -30.62 2.88 -34.57
C VAL A 50 -30.46 4.26 -33.95
N GLN A 51 -29.22 4.67 -33.71
CA GLN A 51 -28.90 5.93 -33.04
C GLN A 51 -27.57 6.51 -33.51
N ASP A 52 -27.37 7.79 -33.23
CA ASP A 52 -26.10 8.49 -33.36
C ASP A 52 -25.76 9.17 -32.01
N CYS A 53 -24.66 9.94 -31.96
CA CYS A 53 -24.26 10.60 -30.71
C CYS A 53 -25.21 11.74 -30.28
N ARG A 54 -26.24 12.10 -31.06
CA ARG A 54 -27.27 13.08 -30.68
C ARG A 54 -28.45 12.40 -30.01
N ASP A 55 -29.04 11.39 -30.64
CA ASP A 55 -30.29 10.78 -30.16
C ASP A 55 -30.55 9.36 -30.70
N VAL A 56 -31.54 8.68 -30.09
CA VAL A 56 -32.05 7.37 -30.51
C VAL A 56 -33.22 7.56 -31.49
N HIS A 57 -33.06 7.04 -32.71
CA HIS A 57 -34.08 7.13 -33.77
C HIS A 57 -35.04 5.94 -33.77
N ARG A 58 -34.56 4.75 -33.38
CA ARG A 58 -35.38 3.53 -33.33
C ARG A 58 -34.81 2.53 -32.34
N VAL A 59 -35.71 1.84 -31.62
CA VAL A 59 -35.38 0.69 -30.77
C VAL A 59 -36.07 -0.54 -31.34
N VAL A 60 -35.31 -1.63 -31.50
CA VAL A 60 -35.81 -2.93 -31.98
C VAL A 60 -35.60 -3.94 -30.85
N PRO A 61 -36.67 -4.39 -30.16
CA PRO A 61 -36.56 -5.42 -29.13
C PRO A 61 -35.98 -6.72 -29.70
N VAL A 62 -35.08 -7.37 -28.95
CA VAL A 62 -34.60 -8.71 -29.30
C VAL A 62 -35.66 -9.73 -28.87
N ASP A 63 -35.87 -10.75 -29.70
CA ASP A 63 -36.80 -11.84 -29.42
C ASP A 63 -36.51 -12.50 -28.05
N ALA A 64 -37.55 -12.66 -27.24
CA ALA A 64 -37.45 -13.21 -25.89
C ALA A 64 -36.94 -14.66 -25.88
N GLY A 65 -37.27 -15.45 -26.90
CA GLY A 65 -36.74 -16.80 -27.08
C GLY A 65 -35.23 -16.79 -27.33
N LEU A 66 -34.75 -15.86 -28.16
CA LEU A 66 -33.32 -15.68 -28.43
C LEU A 66 -32.55 -15.23 -27.18
N ILE A 67 -33.11 -14.31 -26.38
CA ILE A 67 -32.53 -13.88 -25.09
C ILE A 67 -32.36 -15.08 -24.14
N ARG A 68 -33.41 -15.90 -23.98
CA ARG A 68 -33.34 -17.12 -23.14
C ARG A 68 -32.36 -18.14 -23.70
N GLY A 69 -32.31 -18.31 -25.02
CA GLY A 69 -31.36 -19.20 -25.70
C GLY A 69 -29.90 -18.80 -25.44
N MET A 70 -29.58 -17.51 -25.56
CA MET A 70 -28.26 -16.97 -25.22
C MET A 70 -27.92 -17.18 -23.74
N ALA A 71 -28.86 -16.92 -22.83
CA ALA A 71 -28.66 -17.14 -21.39
C ALA A 71 -28.43 -18.62 -21.05
N GLY A 72 -29.13 -19.54 -21.74
CA GLY A 72 -28.89 -20.98 -21.64
C GLY A 72 -27.49 -21.37 -22.11
N GLY A 73 -27.00 -20.75 -23.18
CA GLY A 73 -25.64 -20.94 -23.70
C GLY A 73 -24.53 -20.49 -22.73
N LEU A 74 -24.84 -19.56 -21.81
CA LEU A 74 -23.90 -19.06 -20.79
C LEU A 74 -24.07 -19.74 -19.42
N SER A 75 -24.92 -20.77 -19.31
CA SER A 75 -25.28 -21.40 -18.02
C SER A 75 -24.10 -22.04 -17.27
N SER A 76 -23.01 -22.41 -17.97
CA SER A 76 -21.81 -23.00 -17.37
C SER A 76 -20.83 -21.97 -16.79
N LEU A 77 -21.06 -20.67 -17.04
CA LEU A 77 -20.16 -19.62 -16.54
C LEU A 77 -20.51 -19.23 -15.09
N PRO A 78 -19.50 -18.99 -14.24
CA PRO A 78 -19.71 -18.57 -12.86
C PRO A 78 -20.06 -17.08 -12.79
N ILE A 79 -21.33 -16.75 -13.08
CA ILE A 79 -21.83 -15.37 -13.02
C ILE A 79 -21.80 -14.86 -11.57
N ALA A 80 -21.05 -13.79 -11.33
CA ALA A 80 -20.81 -13.17 -10.03
C ALA A 80 -21.64 -11.89 -9.80
N ALA A 81 -22.13 -11.24 -10.86
CA ALA A 81 -23.10 -10.15 -10.80
C ALA A 81 -23.92 -10.07 -12.10
N ILE A 82 -25.09 -9.43 -12.05
CA ILE A 82 -25.94 -9.15 -13.21
C ILE A 82 -26.11 -7.63 -13.34
N LYS A 83 -25.79 -7.11 -14.52
CA LYS A 83 -26.08 -5.72 -14.91
C LYS A 83 -27.25 -5.70 -15.89
N VAL A 84 -28.31 -4.99 -15.57
CA VAL A 84 -29.45 -4.77 -16.48
C VAL A 84 -29.45 -3.31 -16.94
N GLY A 85 -29.59 -3.09 -18.24
CA GLY A 85 -29.78 -1.78 -18.86
C GLY A 85 -31.11 -1.70 -19.59
N LEU A 86 -31.13 -1.04 -20.75
CA LEU A 86 -32.31 -0.85 -21.60
C LEU A 86 -33.11 -2.14 -21.80
N VAL A 87 -34.40 -2.13 -21.43
CA VAL A 87 -35.38 -3.17 -21.76
C VAL A 87 -36.46 -2.54 -22.62
N ALA A 88 -36.70 -3.06 -23.82
CA ALA A 88 -37.51 -2.37 -24.84
C ALA A 88 -38.95 -2.90 -24.98
N SER A 89 -39.30 -4.01 -24.33
CA SER A 89 -40.64 -4.59 -24.41
C SER A 89 -40.97 -5.44 -23.18
N SER A 90 -42.26 -5.70 -22.95
CA SER A 90 -42.73 -6.61 -21.89
C SER A 90 -42.20 -8.03 -22.06
N ASP A 91 -42.08 -8.53 -23.28
CA ASP A 91 -41.59 -9.88 -23.55
C ASP A 91 -40.08 -9.99 -23.25
N THR A 92 -39.32 -8.94 -23.59
CA THR A 92 -37.90 -8.81 -23.23
C THR A 92 -37.75 -8.75 -21.70
N LEU A 93 -38.61 -7.98 -21.01
CA LEU A 93 -38.62 -7.91 -19.55
C LEU A 93 -38.89 -9.28 -18.92
N ASP A 94 -39.84 -10.05 -19.45
CA ASP A 94 -40.13 -11.40 -18.96
C ASP A 94 -38.95 -12.36 -19.14
N ALA A 95 -38.18 -12.21 -20.23
CA ALA A 95 -36.94 -12.96 -20.39
C ALA A 95 -35.88 -12.56 -19.36
N VAL A 96 -35.69 -11.25 -19.11
CA VAL A 96 -34.75 -10.73 -18.10
C VAL A 96 -35.13 -11.21 -16.70
N VAL A 97 -36.40 -11.10 -16.31
CA VAL A 97 -36.91 -11.55 -15.01
C VAL A 97 -36.67 -13.05 -14.82
N ALA A 98 -36.91 -13.86 -15.86
CA ALA A 98 -36.63 -15.29 -15.79
C ALA A 98 -35.13 -15.57 -15.56
N ILE A 99 -34.24 -14.87 -16.27
CA ILE A 99 -32.78 -15.02 -16.14
C ILE A 99 -32.28 -14.66 -14.73
N VAL A 100 -32.81 -13.57 -14.17
CA VAL A 100 -32.47 -13.10 -12.81
C VAL A 100 -32.95 -14.10 -11.76
N ARG A 101 -34.20 -14.58 -11.86
CA ARG A 101 -34.76 -15.55 -10.90
C ARG A 101 -34.02 -16.89 -10.89
N ASP A 102 -33.43 -17.29 -12.01
CA ASP A 102 -32.63 -18.50 -12.12
C ASP A 102 -31.27 -18.40 -11.39
N ARG A 103 -30.92 -17.23 -10.85
CA ARG A 103 -29.63 -16.93 -10.21
C ARG A 103 -29.82 -16.24 -8.86
N PRO A 104 -30.42 -16.91 -7.86
CA PRO A 104 -30.65 -16.31 -6.54
C PRO A 104 -29.32 -16.01 -5.83
N GLY A 105 -29.26 -14.89 -5.12
CA GLY A 105 -28.09 -14.48 -4.33
C GLY A 105 -26.96 -13.83 -5.14
N ILE A 106 -27.13 -13.64 -6.45
CA ILE A 106 -26.22 -12.86 -7.29
C ILE A 106 -26.67 -11.40 -7.31
N PRO A 107 -25.79 -10.43 -7.02
CA PRO A 107 -26.14 -9.01 -7.05
C PRO A 107 -26.69 -8.57 -8.41
N VAL A 108 -27.84 -7.90 -8.40
CA VAL A 108 -28.51 -7.35 -9.59
C VAL A 108 -28.50 -5.82 -9.54
N VAL A 109 -27.72 -5.22 -10.43
CA VAL A 109 -27.66 -3.77 -10.61
C VAL A 109 -28.45 -3.38 -11.84
N VAL A 110 -29.36 -2.41 -11.70
CA VAL A 110 -30.23 -1.98 -12.78
C VAL A 110 -30.10 -0.49 -13.06
N ASP A 111 -29.67 -0.19 -14.28
CA ASP A 111 -29.79 1.12 -14.92
C ASP A 111 -31.12 1.12 -15.72
N PRO A 112 -32.17 1.83 -15.28
CA PRO A 112 -33.50 1.68 -15.84
C PRO A 112 -33.63 2.21 -17.28
N VAL A 113 -32.72 3.09 -17.73
CA VAL A 113 -32.64 3.65 -19.11
C VAL A 113 -34.02 3.94 -19.72
N LEU A 114 -34.80 4.81 -19.06
CA LEU A 114 -36.20 5.07 -19.49
C LEU A 114 -36.31 6.12 -20.60
N LYS A 115 -35.25 6.92 -20.81
CA LYS A 115 -35.20 8.01 -21.79
C LYS A 115 -33.79 8.16 -22.34
N ALA A 116 -33.66 8.44 -23.63
CA ALA A 116 -32.37 8.72 -24.26
C ALA A 116 -31.82 10.09 -23.83
N GLY A 117 -30.49 10.25 -23.82
CA GLY A 117 -29.83 11.54 -23.52
C GLY A 117 -30.21 12.69 -24.47
N GLY A 118 -30.68 12.36 -25.69
CA GLY A 118 -31.21 13.31 -26.68
C GLY A 118 -32.69 13.67 -26.48
N GLY A 119 -33.43 12.88 -25.69
CA GLY A 119 -34.81 13.17 -25.30
C GLY A 119 -35.86 12.16 -25.78
N ALA A 120 -35.51 11.18 -26.61
CA ALA A 120 -36.43 10.13 -27.05
C ALA A 120 -36.93 9.24 -25.89
N GLU A 121 -38.24 8.96 -25.87
CA GLU A 121 -38.85 8.01 -24.94
C GLU A 121 -38.45 6.57 -25.30
N LEU A 122 -37.89 5.83 -24.35
CA LEU A 122 -37.41 4.46 -24.58
C LEU A 122 -38.30 3.39 -23.92
N SER A 123 -39.28 3.80 -23.11
CA SER A 123 -40.22 2.92 -22.42
C SER A 123 -41.65 3.45 -22.49
N THR A 124 -42.63 2.56 -22.58
CA THR A 124 -44.05 2.90 -22.44
C THR A 124 -44.47 2.88 -20.96
N THR A 125 -45.64 3.46 -20.65
CA THR A 125 -46.21 3.43 -19.28
C THR A 125 -46.44 2.00 -18.81
N GLU A 126 -46.94 1.13 -19.69
CA GLU A 126 -47.21 -0.28 -19.41
C GLU A 126 -45.91 -1.03 -19.07
N LEU A 127 -44.81 -0.72 -19.76
CA LEU A 127 -43.51 -1.32 -19.49
C LEU A 127 -42.93 -0.85 -18.14
N ILE A 128 -43.14 0.40 -17.76
CA ILE A 128 -42.74 0.92 -16.44
C ILE A 128 -43.52 0.23 -15.32
N GLU A 129 -44.84 0.04 -15.48
CA GLU A 129 -45.64 -0.69 -14.50
C GLU A 129 -45.18 -2.13 -14.36
N ALA A 130 -44.97 -2.81 -15.49
CA ALA A 130 -44.42 -4.15 -15.51
C ALA A 130 -43.03 -4.25 -14.87
N PHE A 131 -42.14 -3.29 -15.11
CA PHE A 131 -40.81 -3.25 -14.50
C PHE A 131 -40.91 -3.20 -12.97
N ARG A 132 -41.79 -2.34 -12.44
CA ARG A 132 -42.01 -2.17 -11.00
C ARG A 132 -42.57 -3.42 -10.35
N GLU A 133 -43.47 -4.12 -11.02
CA GLU A 133 -44.11 -5.31 -10.45
C GLU A 133 -43.24 -6.55 -10.56
N ARG A 134 -42.49 -6.70 -11.66
CA ARG A 134 -41.84 -7.97 -12.02
C ARG A 134 -40.34 -7.99 -11.79
N LEU A 135 -39.64 -6.88 -12.04
CA LEU A 135 -38.18 -6.81 -11.96
C LEU A 135 -37.69 -6.07 -10.72
N LEU A 136 -38.30 -4.93 -10.35
CA LEU A 136 -37.87 -4.12 -9.19
C LEU A 136 -37.71 -4.92 -7.87
N PRO A 137 -38.57 -5.90 -7.53
CA PRO A 137 -38.39 -6.71 -6.32
C PRO A 137 -37.17 -7.66 -6.35
N LEU A 138 -36.50 -7.76 -7.49
CA LEU A 138 -35.30 -8.58 -7.71
C LEU A 138 -34.04 -7.72 -7.83
N VAL A 139 -34.14 -6.41 -7.65
CA VAL A 139 -33.04 -5.46 -7.83
C VAL A 139 -32.36 -5.18 -6.51
N ASP A 140 -31.08 -5.51 -6.41
CA ASP A 140 -30.25 -5.16 -5.26
C ASP A 140 -29.85 -3.69 -5.28
N VAL A 141 -29.48 -3.15 -6.45
CA VAL A 141 -29.17 -1.72 -6.59
C VAL A 141 -29.79 -1.13 -7.85
N LEU A 142 -30.65 -0.13 -7.67
CA LEU A 142 -31.20 0.67 -8.76
C LEU A 142 -30.45 2.00 -8.86
N THR A 143 -30.04 2.42 -10.06
CA THR A 143 -29.28 3.66 -10.27
C THR A 143 -30.05 4.72 -11.08
N PRO A 144 -31.23 5.20 -10.64
CA PRO A 144 -32.03 6.11 -11.43
C PRO A 144 -31.48 7.55 -11.39
N ASN A 145 -31.57 8.28 -12.49
CA ASN A 145 -31.54 9.74 -12.42
C ASN A 145 -32.86 10.29 -11.87
N ARG A 146 -32.94 11.59 -11.57
CA ARG A 146 -34.14 12.21 -10.97
C ARG A 146 -35.42 12.04 -11.81
N LEU A 147 -35.31 12.17 -13.13
CA LEU A 147 -36.46 12.02 -14.03
C LEU A 147 -36.94 10.56 -14.05
N GLU A 148 -36.02 9.61 -14.01
CA GLU A 148 -36.33 8.19 -13.91
C GLU A 148 -36.95 7.84 -12.57
N LEU A 149 -36.42 8.40 -11.47
CA LEU A 149 -36.94 8.25 -10.12
C LEU A 149 -38.39 8.76 -10.01
N GLU A 150 -38.68 9.92 -10.59
CA GLU A 150 -40.04 10.48 -10.64
C GLU A 150 -40.99 9.57 -11.42
N ARG A 151 -40.57 9.07 -12.59
CA ARG A 151 -41.38 8.17 -13.43
C ARG A 151 -41.65 6.83 -12.77
N LEU A 152 -40.62 6.21 -12.19
CA LEU A 152 -40.75 4.94 -11.47
C LEU A 152 -41.69 5.05 -10.27
N THR A 153 -41.86 6.25 -9.71
CA THR A 153 -42.78 6.51 -8.60
C THR A 153 -44.11 7.13 -9.01
N LYS A 154 -44.43 7.25 -10.32
CA LYS A 154 -45.65 7.93 -10.83
C LYS A 154 -45.80 9.37 -10.30
N GLY A 155 -44.68 10.07 -10.11
CA GLY A 155 -44.65 11.43 -9.56
C GLY A 155 -45.06 11.55 -8.09
N ALA A 156 -45.27 10.44 -7.37
CA ALA A 156 -45.67 10.50 -5.97
C ALA A 156 -44.46 10.64 -5.03
N GLY A 157 -44.56 11.59 -4.10
CA GLY A 157 -43.46 12.02 -3.24
C GLY A 157 -43.05 13.45 -3.57
N GLN A 158 -42.86 14.27 -2.52
CA GLN A 158 -42.55 15.69 -2.67
C GLN A 158 -41.06 15.92 -3.04
N ASP A 159 -40.20 14.96 -2.69
CA ASP A 159 -38.74 15.02 -2.87
C ASP A 159 -38.15 13.66 -3.28
N ASP A 160 -36.87 13.65 -3.62
CA ASP A 160 -36.14 12.46 -4.08
C ASP A 160 -35.99 11.40 -2.96
N THR A 161 -35.89 11.82 -1.70
CA THR A 161 -35.86 10.94 -0.52
C THR A 161 -37.14 10.10 -0.41
N THR A 162 -38.30 10.74 -0.50
CA THR A 162 -39.61 10.10 -0.41
C THR A 162 -39.80 9.11 -1.56
N ARG A 163 -39.35 9.48 -2.76
CA ARG A 163 -39.41 8.63 -3.95
C ARG A 163 -38.50 7.40 -3.80
N ALA A 164 -37.27 7.58 -3.35
CA ALA A 164 -36.33 6.48 -3.12
C ALA A 164 -36.85 5.51 -2.04
N LYS A 165 -37.34 6.03 -0.90
CA LYS A 165 -37.98 5.23 0.15
C LYS A 165 -39.15 4.40 -0.38
N ARG A 166 -39.96 4.95 -1.29
CA ARG A 166 -41.06 4.19 -1.92
C ARG A 166 -40.58 3.01 -2.76
N LEU A 167 -39.47 3.16 -3.47
CA LEU A 167 -38.88 2.08 -4.25
C LEU A 167 -38.27 0.99 -3.35
N LEU A 168 -37.65 1.37 -2.23
CA LEU A 168 -37.20 0.43 -1.20
C LEU A 168 -38.37 -0.39 -0.63
N THR A 169 -39.48 0.26 -0.26
CA THR A 169 -40.69 -0.43 0.20
C THR A 169 -41.32 -1.33 -0.88
N SER A 170 -41.02 -1.08 -2.16
CA SER A 170 -41.49 -1.89 -3.28
C SER A 170 -40.59 -3.11 -3.57
N GLY A 171 -39.56 -3.36 -2.74
CA GLY A 171 -38.74 -4.57 -2.78
C GLY A 171 -37.33 -4.38 -3.35
N CYS A 172 -36.94 -3.16 -3.72
CA CYS A 172 -35.57 -2.89 -4.15
C CYS A 172 -34.62 -2.82 -2.94
N GLY A 173 -33.42 -3.42 -3.04
CA GLY A 173 -32.45 -3.45 -1.95
C GLY A 173 -31.84 -2.08 -1.62
N ALA A 174 -31.48 -1.32 -2.65
CA ALA A 174 -30.88 0.00 -2.55
C ALA A 174 -31.17 0.86 -3.79
N VAL A 175 -31.21 2.18 -3.59
CA VAL A 175 -31.46 3.17 -4.65
C VAL A 175 -30.36 4.23 -4.64
N LEU A 176 -29.49 4.24 -5.65
CA LEU A 176 -28.48 5.27 -5.87
C LEU A 176 -29.03 6.33 -6.84
N VAL A 177 -29.57 7.41 -6.30
CA VAL A 177 -30.14 8.51 -7.09
C VAL A 177 -29.03 9.38 -7.64
N THR A 178 -29.00 9.53 -8.97
CA THR A 178 -27.96 10.31 -9.64
C THR A 178 -28.39 11.74 -9.97
N GLY A 179 -27.58 12.71 -9.54
CA GLY A 179 -27.77 14.13 -9.85
C GLY A 179 -28.87 14.81 -9.04
N SER A 180 -28.94 14.56 -7.73
CA SER A 180 -29.95 15.10 -6.81
C SER A 180 -29.80 16.61 -6.55
N ASP A 181 -30.92 17.34 -6.47
CA ASP A 181 -31.00 18.59 -5.70
C ASP A 181 -31.75 18.22 -4.41
N ASP A 182 -31.00 18.03 -3.33
CA ASP A 182 -31.58 17.74 -2.03
C ASP A 182 -32.26 19.01 -1.48
N PRO A 183 -33.57 19.01 -1.20
CA PRO A 183 -34.23 20.17 -0.60
C PRO A 183 -33.75 20.47 0.83
N GLU A 184 -33.09 19.53 1.51
CA GLU A 184 -32.52 19.73 2.85
C GLU A 184 -31.09 20.30 2.83
N VAL A 185 -30.39 20.24 1.68
CA VAL A 185 -28.98 20.63 1.54
C VAL A 185 -28.74 21.33 0.20
N GLU A 186 -28.39 22.63 0.24
CA GLU A 186 -28.05 23.40 -0.96
C GLU A 186 -26.80 22.80 -1.65
N VAL A 187 -26.98 22.25 -2.86
CA VAL A 187 -25.87 21.73 -3.68
C VAL A 187 -25.27 22.89 -4.48
N PRO A 188 -23.98 23.21 -4.33
CA PRO A 188 -23.35 24.29 -5.08
C PRO A 188 -23.52 24.12 -6.60
N THR A 189 -23.70 25.23 -7.33
CA THR A 189 -23.93 25.20 -8.79
C THR A 189 -22.82 24.50 -9.57
N GLY A 190 -21.60 24.46 -9.03
CA GLY A 190 -20.43 23.79 -9.60
C GLY A 190 -20.33 22.29 -9.33
N GLU A 191 -21.28 21.69 -8.62
CA GLU A 191 -21.23 20.30 -8.17
C GLU A 191 -22.48 19.50 -8.58
N VAL A 192 -22.35 18.18 -8.53
CA VAL A 192 -23.43 17.21 -8.67
C VAL A 192 -23.41 16.26 -7.49
N GLN A 193 -24.57 16.04 -6.87
CA GLN A 193 -24.71 15.13 -5.75
C GLN A 193 -25.30 13.79 -6.21
N GLN A 194 -24.82 12.72 -5.59
CA GLN A 194 -25.25 11.34 -5.77
C GLN A 194 -25.66 10.82 -4.39
N VAL A 195 -26.85 10.24 -4.25
CA VAL A 195 -27.36 9.81 -2.93
C VAL A 195 -27.82 8.36 -2.97
N LEU A 196 -27.20 7.52 -2.15
CA LEU A 196 -27.60 6.15 -1.90
C LEU A 196 -28.60 6.09 -0.74
N TYR A 197 -29.71 5.42 -0.97
CA TYR A 197 -30.70 5.05 0.04
C TYR A 197 -30.72 3.53 0.15
N CYS A 198 -30.45 2.98 1.33
CA CYS A 198 -30.50 1.55 1.59
C CYS A 198 -30.97 1.27 3.02
N ALA A 199 -31.02 -0.01 3.42
CA ALA A 199 -31.41 -0.41 4.77
C ALA A 199 -30.48 0.15 5.86
N ASP A 200 -29.19 0.33 5.54
CA ASP A 200 -28.17 0.80 6.46
C ASP A 200 -28.14 2.33 6.61
N GLY A 201 -28.94 3.06 5.81
CA GLY A 201 -29.11 4.49 5.93
C GLY A 201 -29.03 5.23 4.60
N ARG A 202 -28.62 6.49 4.69
CA ARG A 202 -28.51 7.43 3.58
C ARG A 202 -27.06 7.89 3.46
N PHE A 203 -26.47 7.74 2.28
CA PHE A 203 -25.08 8.11 1.98
C PHE A 203 -25.06 9.07 0.79
N ALA A 204 -24.28 10.14 0.87
CA ALA A 204 -24.22 11.14 -0.19
C ALA A 204 -22.77 11.47 -0.57
N TRP A 205 -22.52 11.60 -1.86
CA TRP A 205 -21.24 12.04 -2.44
C TRP A 205 -21.46 13.24 -3.34
N ARG A 206 -20.48 14.16 -3.36
CA ARG A 206 -20.46 15.31 -4.26
C ARG A 206 -19.30 15.18 -5.22
N TRP A 207 -19.56 15.55 -6.48
CA TRP A 207 -18.59 15.53 -7.56
C TRP A 207 -18.62 16.86 -8.30
N PRO A 208 -17.49 17.36 -8.81
CA PRO A 208 -17.49 18.54 -9.66
C PRO A 208 -18.30 18.29 -10.92
N ARG A 209 -19.12 19.27 -11.25
CA ARG A 209 -19.99 19.26 -12.41
C ARG A 209 -19.14 19.46 -13.66
N LEU A 210 -19.04 18.42 -14.48
CA LEU A 210 -18.35 18.49 -15.75
C LEU A 210 -19.18 19.27 -16.77
N THR A 211 -18.53 20.18 -17.51
CA THR A 211 -19.17 20.90 -18.61
C THR A 211 -19.42 19.95 -19.78
N GLY A 212 -20.62 20.01 -20.38
CA GLY A 212 -20.97 19.21 -21.56
C GLY A 212 -22.12 18.22 -21.33
N ARG A 213 -22.46 17.46 -22.36
CA ARG A 213 -23.43 16.36 -22.30
C ARG A 213 -22.73 15.06 -22.65
N TYR A 214 -22.97 14.02 -21.86
CA TYR A 214 -22.27 12.75 -21.97
C TYR A 214 -23.26 11.63 -22.26
N HIS A 215 -22.97 10.83 -23.30
CA HIS A 215 -23.78 9.68 -23.66
C HIS A 215 -23.31 8.45 -22.89
N GLY A 216 -24.18 7.87 -22.08
CA GLY A 216 -23.90 6.64 -21.30
C GLY A 216 -23.15 6.83 -19.99
N SER A 217 -23.27 7.99 -19.32
CA SER A 217 -22.77 8.19 -17.95
C SER A 217 -23.41 7.22 -16.95
N GLY A 218 -24.73 7.04 -17.00
CA GLY A 218 -25.48 6.08 -16.16
C GLY A 218 -25.06 4.63 -16.41
N CYS A 219 -24.94 4.23 -17.69
CA CYS A 219 -24.48 2.89 -18.05
C CYS A 219 -23.06 2.61 -17.50
N THR A 220 -22.17 3.60 -17.58
CA THR A 220 -20.81 3.50 -17.04
C THR A 220 -20.82 3.28 -15.53
N LEU A 221 -21.65 4.05 -14.81
CA LEU A 221 -21.81 3.93 -13.36
C LEU A 221 -22.34 2.56 -12.95
N ALA A 222 -23.44 2.11 -13.55
CA ALA A 222 -24.08 0.84 -13.22
C ALA A 222 -23.17 -0.35 -13.57
N ALA A 223 -22.46 -0.30 -14.68
CA ALA A 223 -21.53 -1.36 -15.09
C ALA A 223 -20.29 -1.42 -14.17
N ALA A 224 -19.72 -0.28 -13.80
CA ALA A 224 -18.63 -0.21 -12.83
C ALA A 224 -19.09 -0.74 -11.45
N LEU A 225 -20.26 -0.32 -10.98
CA LEU A 225 -20.86 -0.79 -9.73
C LEU A 225 -21.07 -2.31 -9.73
N SER A 226 -21.58 -2.86 -10.84
CA SER A 226 -21.76 -4.31 -11.00
C SER A 226 -20.44 -5.07 -10.89
N ALA A 227 -19.38 -4.57 -11.50
CA ALA A 227 -18.05 -5.18 -11.43
C ALA A 227 -17.48 -5.13 -10.02
N ARG A 228 -17.65 -4.01 -9.30
CA ARG A 228 -17.19 -3.84 -7.92
C ARG A 228 -17.89 -4.78 -6.94
N LEU A 229 -19.22 -4.89 -7.06
CA LEU A 229 -19.99 -5.88 -6.30
C LEU A 229 -19.57 -7.32 -6.64
N ALA A 230 -19.26 -7.62 -7.91
CA ALA A 230 -18.79 -8.95 -8.33
C ALA A 230 -17.40 -9.31 -7.75
N VAL A 231 -16.58 -8.31 -7.44
CA VAL A 231 -15.28 -8.47 -6.77
C VAL A 231 -15.44 -8.69 -5.25
N GLY A 232 -16.62 -8.42 -4.69
CA GLY A 232 -16.93 -8.62 -3.28
C GLY A 232 -16.82 -7.37 -2.40
N GLU A 233 -16.75 -6.18 -3.01
CA GLU A 233 -16.78 -4.91 -2.28
C GLU A 233 -18.14 -4.68 -1.60
N SER A 234 -18.16 -3.96 -0.48
CA SER A 234 -19.42 -3.56 0.16
C SER A 234 -20.21 -2.62 -0.75
N LEU A 235 -21.53 -2.53 -0.54
CA LEU A 235 -22.40 -1.64 -1.34
C LEU A 235 -21.90 -0.18 -1.33
N HIS A 236 -21.45 0.30 -0.17
CA HIS A 236 -20.96 1.67 -0.01
C HIS A 236 -19.67 1.91 -0.81
N GLU A 237 -18.67 1.03 -0.64
CA GLU A 237 -17.39 1.11 -1.37
C GLU A 237 -17.60 0.96 -2.88
N ALA A 238 -18.45 0.02 -3.29
CA ALA A 238 -18.75 -0.22 -4.68
C ALA A 238 -19.41 1.01 -5.33
N CYS A 239 -20.32 1.69 -4.61
CA CYS A 239 -20.91 2.95 -5.05
C CYS A 239 -19.86 4.06 -5.17
N GLU A 240 -18.99 4.22 -4.18
CA GLU A 240 -17.94 5.25 -4.19
C GLU A 240 -16.94 5.04 -5.35
N GLN A 241 -16.42 3.82 -5.49
CA GLN A 241 -15.46 3.48 -6.54
C GLN A 241 -16.07 3.59 -7.94
N ALA A 242 -17.32 3.16 -8.12
CA ALA A 242 -18.02 3.26 -9.40
C ALA A 242 -18.25 4.72 -9.82
N GLN A 243 -18.57 5.60 -8.86
CA GLN A 243 -18.70 7.03 -9.11
C GLN A 243 -17.35 7.66 -9.49
N ALA A 244 -16.29 7.34 -8.75
CA ALA A 244 -14.93 7.82 -9.05
C ALA A 244 -14.45 7.39 -10.44
N PHE A 245 -14.68 6.13 -10.80
CA PHE A 245 -14.39 5.61 -12.13
C PHE A 245 -15.19 6.34 -13.20
N THR A 246 -16.49 6.52 -12.98
CA THR A 246 -17.38 7.20 -13.93
C THR A 246 -16.94 8.64 -14.15
N TRP A 247 -16.63 9.39 -13.09
CA TRP A 247 -16.15 10.76 -13.21
C TRP A 247 -14.85 10.84 -14.04
N ARG A 248 -13.89 9.95 -13.80
CA ARG A 248 -12.64 9.87 -14.62
C ARG A 248 -12.89 9.50 -16.08
N ALA A 249 -13.83 8.59 -16.35
CA ALA A 249 -14.18 8.21 -17.72
C ALA A 249 -14.84 9.38 -18.46
N LEU A 250 -15.62 10.20 -17.76
CA LEU A 250 -16.28 11.39 -18.30
C LEU A 250 -15.28 12.52 -18.55
N THR A 251 -14.34 12.80 -17.65
CA THR A 251 -13.32 13.85 -17.88
C THR A 251 -12.42 13.56 -19.08
N ARG A 252 -12.26 12.28 -19.41
CA ARG A 252 -11.49 11.80 -20.58
C ARG A 252 -12.37 11.55 -21.79
N ALA A 253 -13.65 11.91 -21.76
CA ALA A 253 -14.58 11.56 -22.82
C ALA A 253 -14.09 12.05 -24.19
N TRP A 254 -14.27 11.22 -25.21
CA TRP A 254 -14.04 11.60 -26.58
C TRP A 254 -15.23 12.43 -27.08
N GLN A 255 -14.95 13.64 -27.59
CA GLN A 255 -15.98 14.51 -28.16
C GLN A 255 -16.09 14.23 -29.67
N PRO A 256 -17.15 13.56 -30.15
CA PRO A 256 -17.40 13.42 -31.58
C PRO A 256 -17.69 14.78 -32.21
N PRO A 257 -17.54 14.94 -33.54
CA PRO A 257 -17.80 16.19 -34.26
C PRO A 257 -19.19 16.77 -34.03
N VAL A 258 -20.12 15.90 -33.63
CA VAL A 258 -21.53 16.18 -33.48
C VAL A 258 -22.08 15.33 -32.32
N GLY A 259 -22.80 15.97 -31.40
CA GLY A 259 -23.55 15.28 -30.34
C GLY A 259 -22.85 15.25 -29.00
N GLN A 260 -23.24 14.29 -28.17
CA GLN A 260 -22.78 14.10 -26.81
C GLN A 260 -21.38 13.45 -26.77
N ALA A 261 -20.58 13.77 -25.76
CA ALA A 261 -19.28 13.17 -25.53
C ALA A 261 -19.41 11.70 -25.10
N LEU A 262 -18.49 10.85 -25.55
CA LEU A 262 -18.48 9.41 -25.24
C LEU A 262 -17.42 9.11 -24.16
N PRO A 263 -17.79 8.59 -22.98
CA PRO A 263 -16.84 8.32 -21.90
C PRO A 263 -15.71 7.38 -22.33
N ARG A 264 -14.45 7.73 -22.03
CA ARG A 264 -13.30 6.85 -22.31
C ARG A 264 -13.01 5.95 -21.12
N ARG A 265 -13.50 4.71 -21.18
CA ARG A 265 -13.47 3.75 -20.06
C ARG A 265 -12.16 2.97 -19.95
N LEU A 266 -11.43 2.83 -21.05
CA LEU A 266 -10.14 2.13 -21.12
C LEU A 266 -8.92 3.08 -21.18
N ALA A 267 -9.13 4.41 -21.25
CA ALA A 267 -8.04 5.38 -21.29
C ALA A 267 -7.33 5.41 -19.92
N GLY A 268 -6.16 4.74 -19.86
CA GLY A 268 -5.42 4.43 -18.65
C GLY A 268 -4.86 3.00 -18.60
N CYS A 269 -5.29 2.12 -19.53
CA CYS A 269 -4.69 0.79 -19.74
C CYS A 269 -3.57 0.77 -20.81
N GLU A 270 -3.33 1.90 -21.49
CA GLU A 270 -2.23 2.07 -22.45
C GLU A 270 -1.15 2.97 -21.83
N ALA A 271 0.11 2.53 -21.91
CA ALA A 271 1.26 3.31 -21.48
C ALA A 271 1.29 4.66 -22.22
N MET A 272 1.19 5.78 -21.49
CA MET A 272 1.36 7.11 -22.08
C MET A 272 2.82 7.33 -22.45
N ARG A 273 3.07 7.76 -23.70
CA ARG A 273 4.36 8.30 -24.15
C ARG A 273 4.51 9.74 -23.64
N GLU A 274 5.73 10.09 -23.21
CA GLU A 274 6.05 11.29 -22.43
C GLU A 274 6.05 12.65 -23.17
N ASP A 275 5.73 12.73 -24.46
CA ASP A 275 6.09 13.92 -25.27
C ASP A 275 5.02 15.01 -25.51
N GLU A 276 3.86 15.00 -24.85
CA GLU A 276 2.83 16.07 -25.04
C GLU A 276 2.35 16.76 -23.76
N ALA A 277 3.13 16.75 -22.68
CA ALA A 277 2.83 17.48 -21.45
C ALA A 277 3.28 18.96 -21.48
N VAL A 278 2.84 19.73 -22.49
CA VAL A 278 2.86 21.20 -22.44
C VAL A 278 1.55 21.75 -22.97
N ARG A 279 0.53 21.82 -22.10
CA ARG A 279 -0.44 22.92 -21.93
C ARG A 279 -1.62 22.47 -21.05
N SER A 280 -1.83 23.23 -19.97
CA SER A 280 -2.96 23.22 -19.03
C SER A 280 -3.29 21.89 -18.35
N GLN A 281 -2.76 21.72 -17.13
CA GLN A 281 -3.36 20.90 -16.07
C GLN A 281 -4.84 21.31 -15.85
N PRO A 282 -5.75 20.35 -15.62
CA PRO A 282 -6.82 20.52 -14.66
C PRO A 282 -6.48 19.71 -13.40
N ASP A 283 -6.58 20.40 -12.27
CA ASP A 283 -6.25 19.93 -10.93
C ASP A 283 -6.82 18.55 -10.57
N ARG A 284 -6.02 17.82 -9.78
CA ARG A 284 -6.46 16.74 -8.91
C ARG A 284 -7.59 17.28 -8.04
N LEU A 285 -8.75 16.63 -8.09
CA LEU A 285 -9.78 16.83 -7.07
C LEU A 285 -9.50 15.87 -5.93
N ASP A 286 -8.82 16.38 -4.91
CA ASP A 286 -8.93 15.86 -3.56
C ASP A 286 -10.35 16.21 -3.08
N LEU A 287 -11.17 15.18 -2.83
CA LEU A 287 -12.48 15.34 -2.20
C LEU A 287 -12.26 15.37 -0.69
N ASP A 288 -12.22 16.57 -0.11
CA ASP A 288 -12.09 16.78 1.33
C ASP A 288 -13.28 16.17 2.12
N GLU A 289 -13.08 15.94 3.43
CA GLU A 289 -14.10 15.45 4.37
C GLU A 289 -15.38 16.32 4.40
N ASP A 290 -15.30 17.59 3.99
CA ASP A 290 -16.41 18.56 3.90
C ASP A 290 -17.48 18.23 2.83
N HIS A 291 -17.31 17.15 2.05
CA HIS A 291 -18.21 16.79 0.94
C HIS A 291 -19.07 15.54 1.19
N ARG A 292 -18.95 14.91 2.37
CA ARG A 292 -19.67 13.70 2.77
C ARG A 292 -20.64 14.02 3.92
N TYR A 293 -21.92 13.68 3.76
CA TYR A 293 -22.94 13.89 4.79
C TYR A 293 -23.58 12.55 5.21
N PHE A 294 -23.63 12.30 6.52
CA PHE A 294 -24.24 11.12 7.13
C PHE A 294 -25.26 11.57 8.19
N THR A 295 -26.50 11.08 8.10
CA THR A 295 -27.52 11.33 9.13
C THR A 295 -28.01 10.00 9.70
N GLY A 296 -27.68 9.76 10.97
CA GLY A 296 -28.19 8.63 11.75
C GLY A 296 -29.17 9.11 12.82
N HIS A 297 -30.46 8.86 12.63
CA HIS A 297 -31.45 8.94 13.71
C HIS A 297 -32.56 7.91 13.54
N ALA A 298 -32.68 6.99 14.50
CA ALA A 298 -33.96 6.54 15.05
C ALA A 298 -33.73 5.89 16.44
N GLU A 299 -34.32 6.50 17.46
CA GLU A 299 -34.28 6.10 18.87
C GLU A 299 -35.15 4.87 19.21
N VAL A 300 -34.57 4.00 20.05
CA VAL A 300 -35.10 3.18 21.16
C VAL A 300 -36.63 3.05 21.34
N ILE A 301 -37.14 1.79 21.35
CA ILE A 301 -38.09 1.30 22.37
C ILE A 301 -37.72 -0.13 22.82
N GLN A 302 -37.38 -0.25 24.10
CA GLN A 302 -37.19 -1.49 24.89
C GLN A 302 -38.54 -2.01 25.43
N LYS A 303 -38.77 -3.34 25.40
CA LYS A 303 -39.19 -4.17 26.58
C LYS A 303 -39.48 -5.65 26.23
N THR A 304 -38.56 -6.50 26.70
CA THR A 304 -38.69 -7.77 27.47
C THR A 304 -39.97 -8.62 27.40
N ILE A 305 -39.83 -9.94 27.16
CA ILE A 305 -40.28 -11.07 28.04
C ILE A 305 -39.89 -12.46 27.44
N HIS A 306 -39.05 -13.17 28.20
CA HIS A 306 -38.90 -14.63 28.38
C HIS A 306 -38.51 -15.57 27.21
N SER A 307 -37.33 -16.18 27.39
CA SER A 307 -36.74 -17.36 26.69
C SER A 307 -37.59 -18.64 26.84
N PRO A 308 -37.29 -19.79 26.17
CA PRO A 308 -36.26 -20.05 25.15
C PRO A 308 -36.78 -20.84 23.92
N SER A 309 -36.23 -20.60 22.72
CA SER A 309 -35.92 -21.70 21.80
C SER A 309 -34.90 -21.26 20.75
N SER A 310 -33.87 -22.08 20.61
CA SER A 310 -32.79 -22.02 19.63
C SER A 310 -33.28 -21.77 18.21
N THR A 311 -32.82 -20.71 17.55
CA THR A 311 -32.49 -20.68 16.11
C THR A 311 -31.97 -19.30 15.67
N LEU A 312 -30.73 -19.28 15.14
CA LEU A 312 -30.27 -18.42 14.04
C LEU A 312 -30.49 -16.89 14.18
N ARG A 313 -30.21 -16.31 15.34
CA ARG A 313 -30.09 -14.86 15.53
C ARG A 313 -28.97 -14.51 16.53
N ASP A 314 -27.71 -14.70 16.13
CA ASP A 314 -26.53 -14.21 16.88
C ASP A 314 -25.37 -13.79 15.95
N CYS A 315 -25.66 -13.27 14.75
CA CYS A 315 -24.62 -12.72 13.86
C CYS A 315 -25.06 -11.40 13.22
N LYS A 316 -25.40 -10.37 14.01
CA LYS A 316 -25.52 -8.98 13.53
C LYS A 316 -25.14 -7.94 14.61
N GLU A 317 -24.02 -8.18 15.28
CA GLU A 317 -23.07 -7.12 15.56
C GLU A 317 -21.99 -7.27 14.49
N ALA A 318 -21.94 -6.36 13.51
CA ALA A 318 -20.82 -6.34 12.59
C ALA A 318 -19.59 -5.86 13.38
N HIS A 319 -18.77 -6.79 13.84
CA HIS A 319 -17.45 -6.49 14.37
C HIS A 319 -16.63 -5.79 13.28
N MET A 320 -16.60 -4.45 13.30
CA MET A 320 -15.47 -3.71 12.74
C MET A 320 -14.22 -4.32 13.38
N THR A 321 -13.38 -4.94 12.57
CA THR A 321 -12.21 -5.65 13.05
C THR A 321 -11.13 -4.63 13.39
N THR A 322 -11.01 -4.30 14.68
CA THR A 322 -10.02 -3.31 15.15
C THR A 322 -8.62 -3.91 15.25
N SER A 323 -7.61 -3.04 15.32
CA SER A 323 -6.23 -3.46 15.61
C SER A 323 -6.13 -4.25 16.92
N ALA A 324 -6.93 -3.88 17.92
CA ALA A 324 -7.02 -4.60 19.20
C ALA A 324 -7.55 -6.04 19.02
N THR A 325 -8.63 -6.20 18.26
CA THR A 325 -9.22 -7.52 17.98
C THR A 325 -8.25 -8.40 17.18
N LEU A 326 -7.58 -7.84 16.17
CA LEU A 326 -6.58 -8.57 15.39
C LEU A 326 -5.37 -8.97 16.23
N PHE A 327 -4.91 -8.10 17.12
CA PHE A 327 -3.80 -8.41 18.01
C PHE A 327 -4.14 -9.55 18.98
N GLU A 328 -5.34 -9.53 19.55
CA GLU A 328 -5.83 -10.63 20.41
C GLU A 328 -5.88 -11.96 19.64
N GLN A 329 -6.41 -11.92 18.41
CA GLN A 329 -6.45 -13.10 17.53
C GLN A 329 -5.05 -13.60 17.18
N ALA A 330 -4.13 -12.69 16.83
CA ALA A 330 -2.76 -13.01 16.50
C ALA A 330 -2.03 -13.69 17.68
N CYS A 331 -2.26 -13.23 18.92
CA CYS A 331 -1.66 -13.80 20.12
C CYS A 331 -2.03 -15.28 20.36
N ARG A 332 -3.08 -15.80 19.71
CA ARG A 332 -3.47 -17.23 19.81
C ARG A 332 -2.47 -18.16 19.14
N HIS A 333 -1.82 -17.72 18.07
CA HIS A 333 -1.00 -18.57 17.20
C HIS A 333 0.37 -18.00 16.86
N ILE A 334 0.61 -16.72 17.13
CA ILE A 334 1.88 -16.03 16.86
C ILE A 334 2.50 -15.62 18.22
N PRO A 335 3.74 -16.00 18.54
CA PRO A 335 4.39 -15.60 19.79
C PRO A 335 4.39 -14.08 19.99
N GLY A 336 3.75 -13.60 21.05
CA GLY A 336 3.58 -12.17 21.32
C GLY A 336 2.71 -11.43 20.30
N GLY A 337 1.95 -12.16 19.47
CA GLY A 337 1.06 -11.60 18.44
C GLY A 337 1.77 -11.06 17.20
N VAL A 338 3.10 -11.24 17.06
CA VAL A 338 3.89 -10.61 15.98
C VAL A 338 4.98 -11.51 15.42
N ASN A 339 5.29 -11.34 14.13
CA ASN A 339 6.40 -12.03 13.44
C ASN A 339 7.76 -11.31 13.60
N SER A 340 7.79 -10.14 14.24
CA SER A 340 9.01 -9.40 14.56
C SER A 340 8.81 -8.64 15.89
N PRO A 341 9.69 -8.81 16.90
CA PRO A 341 9.43 -8.36 18.27
C PRO A 341 9.09 -6.87 18.43
N VAL A 342 9.76 -5.98 17.69
CA VAL A 342 9.55 -4.52 17.79
C VAL A 342 8.12 -4.10 17.42
N ARG A 343 7.42 -4.91 16.62
CA ARG A 343 6.04 -4.64 16.19
C ARG A 343 5.02 -4.85 17.30
N ALA A 344 5.40 -5.45 18.43
CA ALA A 344 4.46 -5.72 19.53
C ALA A 344 4.15 -4.49 20.39
N PHE A 345 4.80 -3.34 20.14
CA PHE A 345 4.61 -2.12 20.93
C PHE A 345 4.89 -2.35 22.42
N LYS A 346 5.84 -3.22 22.73
CA LYS A 346 6.14 -3.61 24.12
C LYS A 346 6.55 -2.38 24.92
N GLY A 347 5.85 -2.13 26.02
CA GLY A 347 6.06 -0.96 26.88
C GLY A 347 5.11 0.21 26.59
N LEU A 348 4.22 0.09 25.60
CA LEU A 348 3.14 1.04 25.35
C LEU A 348 1.82 0.52 25.97
N HIS A 349 0.96 1.43 26.42
CA HIS A 349 -0.34 1.10 27.03
C HIS A 349 -1.46 0.91 25.99
N ARG A 350 -1.12 0.41 24.80
CA ARG A 350 -2.07 0.16 23.70
C ARG A 350 -1.59 -1.01 22.83
N PRO A 351 -2.49 -1.73 22.15
CA PRO A 351 -2.09 -2.73 21.16
C PRO A 351 -1.38 -2.07 19.97
N PRO A 352 -0.53 -2.82 19.24
CA PRO A 352 0.04 -2.33 18.00
C PRO A 352 -1.05 -2.11 16.94
N ILE A 353 -0.83 -1.13 16.06
CA ILE A 353 -1.75 -0.87 14.95
C ILE A 353 -1.56 -1.92 13.84
N PHE A 354 -2.67 -2.38 13.26
CA PHE A 354 -2.64 -3.29 12.11
C PHE A 354 -2.82 -2.49 10.83
N ILE A 355 -1.82 -2.51 9.96
CA ILE A 355 -1.84 -1.80 8.69
C ILE A 355 -2.58 -2.61 7.63
N GLU A 356 -3.55 -1.99 6.96
CA GLU A 356 -4.27 -2.56 5.82
C GLU A 356 -3.57 -2.24 4.49
N ARG A 357 -3.15 -0.97 4.30
CA ARG A 357 -2.50 -0.51 3.07
C ARG A 357 -1.52 0.62 3.33
N ALA A 358 -0.69 0.92 2.33
CA ALA A 358 0.28 2.01 2.37
C ALA A 358 0.44 2.63 0.97
N GLN A 359 0.61 3.95 0.89
CA GLN A 359 0.80 4.67 -0.38
C GLN A 359 1.54 5.99 -0.15
N GLY A 360 2.56 6.27 -0.96
CA GLY A 360 3.37 7.49 -0.83
C GLY A 360 4.05 7.57 0.53
N ALA A 361 3.88 8.67 1.25
CA ALA A 361 4.40 8.87 2.61
C ALA A 361 3.47 8.32 3.71
N TYR A 362 2.41 7.55 3.36
CA TYR A 362 1.34 7.23 4.30
C TYR A 362 1.12 5.74 4.54
N LEU A 363 0.80 5.40 5.80
CA LEU A 363 0.20 4.13 6.22
C LEU A 363 -1.29 4.34 6.51
N TYR A 364 -2.09 3.29 6.29
CA TYR A 364 -3.51 3.25 6.61
C TYR A 364 -3.82 1.98 7.39
N ASP A 365 -4.35 2.13 8.61
CA ASP A 365 -4.71 0.99 9.45
C ASP A 365 -6.07 0.37 9.09
N VAL A 366 -6.38 -0.78 9.67
CA VAL A 366 -7.65 -1.50 9.49
C VAL A 366 -8.87 -0.76 10.04
N GLU A 367 -8.66 0.33 10.78
CA GLU A 367 -9.70 1.20 11.34
C GLU A 367 -9.90 2.46 10.48
N GLY A 368 -9.15 2.60 9.38
CA GLY A 368 -9.22 3.71 8.43
C GLY A 368 -8.36 4.92 8.80
N ASN A 369 -7.59 4.86 9.88
CA ASN A 369 -6.72 5.96 10.29
C ASN A 369 -5.52 6.06 9.33
N ARG A 370 -5.13 7.30 9.01
CA ARG A 370 -3.99 7.60 8.14
C ARG A 370 -2.83 8.16 8.96
N TYR A 371 -1.61 7.70 8.68
CA TYR A 371 -0.41 8.14 9.36
C TYR A 371 0.70 8.55 8.38
N VAL A 372 1.34 9.71 8.60
CA VAL A 372 2.63 10.03 7.94
C VAL A 372 3.69 9.07 8.47
N ASP A 373 4.40 8.37 7.59
CA ASP A 373 5.26 7.25 7.93
C ASP A 373 6.74 7.54 7.84
N TYR A 374 7.40 7.58 9.00
CA TYR A 374 8.85 7.69 9.13
C TYR A 374 9.54 6.36 9.45
N VAL A 375 8.80 5.24 9.43
CA VAL A 375 9.37 3.89 9.49
C VAL A 375 9.70 3.40 8.08
N GLY A 376 8.85 3.62 7.08
CA GLY A 376 9.13 3.26 5.70
C GLY A 376 9.47 1.77 5.54
N SER A 377 8.73 0.90 6.25
CA SER A 377 9.00 -0.54 6.40
C SER A 377 10.42 -0.86 6.93
N TRP A 378 10.92 -0.01 7.83
CA TRP A 378 12.27 -0.04 8.41
C TRP A 378 13.38 0.33 7.43
N GLY A 379 13.07 1.08 6.35
CA GLY A 379 14.06 1.61 5.41
C GLY A 379 13.84 1.37 3.90
N PRO A 380 13.25 0.26 3.41
CA PRO A 380 13.14 -0.03 1.97
C PRO A 380 12.40 1.02 1.15
N MET A 381 11.42 1.72 1.75
CA MET A 381 10.46 2.58 1.04
C MET A 381 11.02 3.98 0.78
N ILE A 382 12.23 4.08 0.22
CA ILE A 382 12.94 5.35 0.00
C ILE A 382 12.23 6.25 -1.03
N THR A 383 11.47 5.69 -1.98
CA THR A 383 10.60 6.45 -2.88
C THR A 383 9.13 6.52 -2.43
N GLY A 384 8.86 6.08 -1.20
CA GLY A 384 7.51 5.94 -0.65
C GLY A 384 6.90 4.56 -0.93
N HIS A 385 5.74 4.32 -0.32
CA HIS A 385 4.99 3.08 -0.46
C HIS A 385 4.25 3.03 -1.79
N ALA A 386 4.08 1.81 -2.30
CA ALA A 386 3.32 1.55 -3.52
C ALA A 386 3.75 2.41 -4.73
N ASP A 387 5.06 2.67 -4.86
CA ASP A 387 5.64 3.38 -6.00
C ASP A 387 5.15 2.72 -7.32
N PRO A 388 4.46 3.48 -8.21
CA PRO A 388 3.84 2.92 -9.40
C PRO A 388 4.81 2.21 -10.34
N GLU A 389 6.06 2.69 -10.44
CA GLU A 389 7.08 2.08 -11.30
C GLU A 389 7.59 0.77 -10.71
N VAL A 390 7.83 0.75 -9.39
CA VAL A 390 8.27 -0.46 -8.68
C VAL A 390 7.17 -1.53 -8.73
N LEU A 391 5.92 -1.14 -8.47
CA LEU A 391 4.77 -2.06 -8.59
C LEU A 391 4.55 -2.51 -10.03
N GLY A 392 4.75 -1.64 -11.02
CA GLY A 392 4.68 -1.96 -12.44
C GLY A 392 5.67 -3.07 -12.81
N ALA A 393 6.94 -2.92 -12.41
CA ALA A 393 7.99 -3.91 -12.65
C ALA A 393 7.68 -5.28 -12.00
N VAL A 394 7.11 -5.29 -10.80
CA VAL A 394 6.68 -6.52 -10.13
C VAL A 394 5.52 -7.18 -10.89
N ARG A 395 4.49 -6.40 -11.28
CA ARG A 395 3.32 -6.90 -12.01
C ARG A 395 3.71 -7.50 -13.37
N GLU A 396 4.57 -6.82 -14.12
CA GLU A 396 5.09 -7.33 -15.40
C GLU A 396 5.81 -8.68 -15.22
N ARG A 397 6.50 -8.86 -14.10
CA ARG A 397 7.22 -10.10 -13.83
C ARG A 397 6.32 -11.24 -13.32
N LEU A 398 5.18 -10.91 -12.71
CA LEU A 398 4.30 -11.86 -12.02
C LEU A 398 3.83 -13.00 -12.93
N ASP A 399 3.41 -12.70 -14.16
CA ASP A 399 2.87 -13.68 -15.12
C ASP A 399 3.94 -14.68 -15.61
N ASN A 400 5.22 -14.35 -15.44
CA ASN A 400 6.33 -15.22 -15.78
C ASN A 400 6.63 -16.26 -14.69
N GLY A 401 5.98 -16.17 -13.52
CA GLY A 401 6.13 -17.07 -12.38
C GLY A 401 6.95 -16.50 -11.23
N LEU A 402 6.70 -17.04 -10.02
CA LEU A 402 7.22 -16.49 -8.76
C LEU A 402 8.71 -16.81 -8.51
N SER A 403 9.14 -18.00 -8.87
CA SER A 403 10.51 -18.49 -8.68
C SER A 403 10.75 -19.72 -9.56
N PHE A 404 12.01 -19.98 -9.93
CA PHE A 404 12.38 -21.05 -10.86
C PHE A 404 13.41 -22.04 -10.32
N GLY A 405 14.16 -21.71 -9.25
CA GLY A 405 15.24 -22.56 -8.73
C GLY A 405 16.41 -22.76 -9.70
N THR A 406 16.57 -21.87 -10.68
CA THR A 406 17.63 -21.89 -11.70
C THR A 406 17.95 -20.44 -12.10
N PRO A 407 19.17 -20.13 -12.59
CA PRO A 407 19.57 -18.76 -12.90
C PRO A 407 18.66 -18.05 -13.93
N THR A 408 18.57 -16.73 -13.81
CA THR A 408 17.80 -15.83 -14.66
C THR A 408 18.62 -14.60 -15.06
N ALA A 409 18.32 -14.01 -16.22
CA ALA A 409 19.04 -12.83 -16.70
C ALA A 409 18.92 -11.61 -15.77
N ILE A 410 17.80 -11.47 -15.06
CA ILE A 410 17.54 -10.33 -14.16
C ILE A 410 18.46 -10.35 -12.94
N GLU A 411 18.96 -11.52 -12.52
CA GLU A 411 19.98 -11.63 -11.48
C GLU A 411 21.30 -11.01 -11.92
N THR A 412 21.72 -11.26 -13.17
CA THR A 412 22.92 -10.63 -13.76
C THR A 412 22.75 -9.12 -13.83
N THR A 413 21.60 -8.63 -14.31
CA THR A 413 21.32 -7.19 -14.37
C THR A 413 21.38 -6.52 -13.00
N MET A 414 20.82 -7.15 -11.97
CA MET A 414 20.89 -6.64 -10.60
C MET A 414 22.34 -6.60 -10.09
N ALA A 415 23.11 -7.67 -10.32
CA ALA A 415 24.50 -7.73 -9.91
C ALA A 415 25.34 -6.61 -10.57
N ASP A 416 25.22 -6.44 -11.89
CA ASP A 416 25.91 -5.38 -12.63
C ASP A 416 25.52 -3.98 -12.12
N LEU A 417 24.23 -3.77 -11.80
CA LEU A 417 23.74 -2.51 -11.27
C LEU A 417 24.33 -2.20 -9.89
N ILE A 418 24.34 -3.16 -8.97
CA ILE A 418 24.91 -2.97 -7.63
C ILE A 418 26.42 -2.67 -7.73
N CYS A 419 27.18 -3.47 -8.48
CA CYS A 419 28.62 -3.27 -8.65
C CYS A 419 28.93 -1.91 -9.31
N GLY A 420 28.08 -1.46 -10.25
CA GLY A 420 28.22 -0.15 -10.88
C GLY A 420 27.90 1.03 -9.96
N MET A 421 27.02 0.85 -8.98
CA MET A 421 26.63 1.91 -8.03
C MET A 421 27.53 1.97 -6.79
N ILE A 422 28.13 0.84 -6.39
CA ILE A 422 29.02 0.73 -5.22
C ILE A 422 30.35 0.10 -5.67
N PRO A 423 31.36 0.93 -6.04
CA PRO A 423 32.58 0.43 -6.68
C PRO A 423 33.48 -0.50 -5.84
N SER A 424 33.31 -0.55 -4.52
CA SER A 424 34.00 -1.53 -3.65
C SER A 424 33.54 -2.98 -3.88
N ILE A 425 32.39 -3.15 -4.55
CA ILE A 425 31.77 -4.44 -4.82
C ILE A 425 32.17 -4.91 -6.22
N ASP A 426 33.25 -5.69 -6.31
CA ASP A 426 33.66 -6.35 -7.56
C ASP A 426 32.72 -7.50 -7.93
N MET A 427 32.22 -8.21 -6.93
CA MET A 427 31.32 -9.35 -7.04
C MET A 427 30.28 -9.31 -5.93
N VAL A 428 29.04 -9.70 -6.24
CA VAL A 428 27.92 -9.71 -5.30
C VAL A 428 27.16 -11.04 -5.36
N ARG A 429 26.63 -11.44 -4.22
CA ARG A 429 25.73 -12.60 -4.06
C ARG A 429 24.42 -12.13 -3.44
N MET A 430 23.30 -12.42 -4.10
CA MET A 430 21.96 -12.18 -3.55
C MET A 430 21.60 -13.27 -2.55
N VAL A 431 20.89 -12.87 -1.49
CA VAL A 431 20.34 -13.71 -0.42
C VAL A 431 18.94 -13.20 -0.03
N ASN A 432 18.29 -13.79 0.96
CA ASN A 432 16.89 -13.49 1.28
C ASN A 432 16.69 -12.49 2.43
N SER A 433 17.76 -12.14 3.16
CA SER A 433 17.70 -11.14 4.23
C SER A 433 19.07 -10.52 4.53
N GLY A 434 19.07 -9.40 5.28
CA GLY A 434 20.30 -8.85 5.86
C GLY A 434 21.01 -9.84 6.80
N THR A 435 20.28 -10.61 7.60
CA THR A 435 20.83 -11.66 8.47
C THR A 435 21.61 -12.71 7.67
N GLU A 436 21.09 -13.12 6.50
CA GLU A 436 21.81 -14.05 5.63
C GLU A 436 23.05 -13.43 5.00
N ALA A 437 23.02 -12.13 4.69
CA ALA A 437 24.15 -11.41 4.13
C ALA A 437 25.30 -11.32 5.14
N THR A 438 25.01 -10.88 6.37
CA THR A 438 26.01 -10.70 7.43
C THR A 438 26.60 -12.03 7.88
N MET A 439 25.79 -13.08 8.07
CA MET A 439 26.32 -14.42 8.43
C MET A 439 27.22 -14.98 7.32
N SER A 440 26.91 -14.68 6.06
CA SER A 440 27.70 -15.14 4.90
C SER A 440 29.00 -14.36 4.78
N ALA A 441 28.96 -13.03 4.94
CA ALA A 441 30.13 -12.18 4.93
C ALA A 441 31.12 -12.53 6.05
N ILE A 442 30.62 -12.78 7.28
CA ILE A 442 31.45 -13.24 8.40
C ILE A 442 32.07 -14.61 8.12
N ARG A 443 31.28 -15.57 7.61
CA ARG A 443 31.80 -16.90 7.25
C ARG A 443 32.86 -16.79 6.15
N LEU A 444 32.67 -15.90 5.19
CA LEU A 444 33.61 -15.64 4.10
C LEU A 444 34.90 -15.01 4.63
N ALA A 445 34.83 -14.04 5.53
CA ALA A 445 35.99 -13.43 6.17
C ALA A 445 36.81 -14.45 6.98
N ARG A 446 36.14 -15.30 7.78
CA ARG A 446 36.79 -16.41 8.48
C ARG A 446 37.48 -17.37 7.51
N GLY A 447 36.78 -17.78 6.45
CA GLY A 447 37.33 -18.69 5.43
C GLY A 447 38.46 -18.09 4.61
N PHE A 448 38.45 -16.78 4.38
CA PHE A 448 39.50 -16.06 3.66
C PHE A 448 40.76 -15.86 4.50
N THR A 449 40.59 -15.50 5.78
CA THR A 449 41.72 -15.20 6.69
C THR A 449 42.26 -16.43 7.42
N GLY A 450 41.46 -17.50 7.54
CA GLY A 450 41.78 -18.66 8.37
C GLY A 450 41.70 -18.40 9.88
N ARG A 451 40.99 -17.34 10.29
CA ARG A 451 40.88 -16.87 11.67
C ARG A 451 39.45 -17.00 12.18
N ASP A 452 39.28 -17.09 13.50
CA ASP A 452 37.97 -17.36 14.12
C ASP A 452 37.30 -16.13 14.72
N LYS A 453 38.07 -15.18 15.27
CA LYS A 453 37.50 -14.07 16.05
C LYS A 453 36.90 -13.00 15.15
N ILE A 454 35.81 -12.38 15.60
CA ILE A 454 35.23 -11.21 14.96
C ILE A 454 35.09 -10.08 15.97
N VAL A 455 35.15 -8.84 15.51
CA VAL A 455 34.82 -7.64 16.29
C VAL A 455 33.50 -7.08 15.78
N LYS A 456 32.59 -6.76 16.71
CA LYS A 456 31.39 -5.97 16.46
C LYS A 456 31.26 -4.86 17.50
N PHE A 457 30.30 -3.96 17.29
CA PHE A 457 30.07 -2.85 18.22
C PHE A 457 28.78 -3.03 19.03
N GLU A 458 28.80 -2.59 20.29
CA GLU A 458 27.61 -2.55 21.14
C GLU A 458 26.55 -1.62 20.53
N GLY A 459 25.28 -2.02 20.61
CA GLY A 459 24.15 -1.31 20.00
C GLY A 459 24.00 -1.50 18.49
N ASN A 460 25.02 -1.98 17.77
CA ASN A 460 24.86 -2.39 16.38
C ASN A 460 24.11 -3.74 16.28
N TYR A 461 23.29 -3.89 15.24
CA TYR A 461 22.53 -5.12 14.97
C TYR A 461 22.76 -5.61 13.54
N HIS A 462 23.33 -6.81 13.44
CA HIS A 462 23.71 -7.43 12.17
C HIS A 462 22.87 -8.68 11.86
N GLY A 463 21.63 -8.74 12.36
CA GLY A 463 20.81 -9.95 12.29
C GLY A 463 21.03 -10.90 13.48
N HIS A 464 20.21 -11.95 13.55
CA HIS A 464 20.10 -12.83 14.72
C HIS A 464 20.86 -14.16 14.56
N SER A 465 22.00 -14.16 13.87
CA SER A 465 22.85 -15.36 13.83
C SER A 465 23.55 -15.55 15.19
N ASP A 466 23.75 -16.80 15.61
CA ASP A 466 24.23 -17.11 16.96
C ASP A 466 25.53 -16.38 17.34
N SER A 467 26.49 -16.22 16.41
CA SER A 467 27.76 -15.48 16.67
C SER A 467 27.56 -13.98 16.92
N LEU A 468 26.40 -13.43 16.59
CA LEU A 468 26.10 -12.01 16.74
C LEU A 468 25.23 -11.71 17.97
N LEU A 469 24.57 -12.72 18.53
CA LEU A 469 23.79 -12.64 19.78
C LEU A 469 24.71 -12.76 21.01
N VAL A 470 25.67 -11.84 21.09
CA VAL A 470 26.75 -11.81 22.08
C VAL A 470 26.87 -10.40 22.66
N LYS A 471 27.05 -10.33 23.99
CA LYS A 471 27.37 -9.11 24.75
C LYS A 471 28.83 -9.16 25.22
N ALA A 472 29.37 -8.03 25.64
CA ALA A 472 30.69 -7.97 26.26
C ALA A 472 30.73 -8.86 27.53
N GLY A 473 31.84 -9.57 27.73
CA GLY A 473 32.11 -10.28 28.99
C GLY A 473 32.46 -9.32 30.13
N SER A 474 32.68 -9.84 31.33
CA SER A 474 32.92 -9.06 32.56
C SER A 474 34.18 -8.18 32.59
N GLY A 475 34.98 -8.12 31.52
CA GLY A 475 36.07 -7.16 31.31
C GLY A 475 36.24 -6.78 29.82
N ALA A 476 36.88 -5.62 29.56
CA ALA A 476 36.96 -4.99 28.22
C ALA A 476 37.52 -5.91 27.10
N LEU A 477 38.34 -6.89 27.48
CA LEU A 477 38.97 -7.87 26.57
C LEU A 477 38.57 -9.32 26.88
N THR A 478 37.57 -9.52 27.76
CA THR A 478 37.10 -10.86 28.09
C THR A 478 36.26 -11.45 26.97
N HIS A 479 36.32 -12.76 26.81
CA HIS A 479 35.52 -13.52 25.85
C HIS A 479 34.04 -13.14 25.91
N GLY A 480 33.40 -13.06 24.74
CA GLY A 480 31.99 -12.71 24.65
C GLY A 480 31.08 -13.70 25.38
N GLU A 481 30.00 -13.18 25.97
CA GLU A 481 28.97 -14.00 26.61
C GLU A 481 27.69 -14.02 25.74
N PRO A 482 26.99 -15.15 25.65
CA PRO A 482 25.69 -15.20 25.00
C PRO A 482 24.72 -14.14 25.57
N SER A 483 24.07 -13.37 24.71
CA SER A 483 23.05 -12.39 25.12
C SER A 483 21.62 -12.97 25.08
N SER A 484 21.45 -14.17 24.50
CA SER A 484 20.18 -14.91 24.46
C SER A 484 20.39 -16.38 24.83
N PRO A 485 19.44 -17.00 25.55
CA PRO A 485 19.37 -18.46 25.68
C PRO A 485 19.34 -19.15 24.31
N GLY A 486 19.88 -20.38 24.24
CA GLY A 486 19.96 -21.18 23.01
C GLY A 486 21.25 -21.01 22.22
N VAL A 487 22.05 -19.98 22.51
CA VAL A 487 23.37 -19.75 21.89
C VAL A 487 24.46 -20.45 22.72
N PRO A 488 25.25 -21.37 22.13
CA PRO A 488 26.36 -22.01 22.85
C PRO A 488 27.45 -21.01 23.25
N ALA A 489 27.96 -21.14 24.48
CA ALA A 489 29.06 -20.30 24.98
C ALA A 489 30.31 -20.36 24.09
N SER A 490 30.64 -21.55 23.56
CA SER A 490 31.78 -21.75 22.68
C SER A 490 31.72 -20.94 21.39
N LEU A 491 30.54 -20.51 20.95
CA LEU A 491 30.41 -19.63 19.79
C LEU A 491 30.61 -18.16 20.17
N ALA A 492 30.16 -17.77 21.37
CA ALA A 492 30.28 -16.41 21.88
C ALA A 492 31.75 -16.01 22.17
N GLU A 493 32.60 -16.97 22.53
CA GLU A 493 34.04 -16.77 22.75
C GLU A 493 34.80 -16.22 21.54
N HIS A 494 34.24 -16.40 20.34
CA HIS A 494 34.78 -15.92 19.07
C HIS A 494 34.25 -14.55 18.65
N THR A 495 33.44 -13.88 19.48
CA THR A 495 32.89 -12.56 19.18
C THR A 495 33.29 -11.56 20.26
N ILE A 496 34.07 -10.56 19.84
CA ILE A 496 34.49 -9.43 20.66
C ILE A 496 33.48 -8.30 20.44
N THR A 497 33.01 -7.69 21.52
CA THR A 497 32.12 -6.53 21.46
C THR A 497 32.83 -5.31 22.03
N LEU A 498 33.03 -4.28 21.20
CA LEU A 498 33.61 -3.00 21.60
C LEU A 498 32.54 -1.89 21.61
N SER A 499 32.84 -0.75 22.19
CA SER A 499 31.96 0.42 22.13
C SER A 499 32.06 1.10 20.77
N TYR A 500 30.92 1.40 20.14
CA TYR A 500 30.87 2.18 18.91
C TYR A 500 31.51 3.56 19.12
N ASN A 501 32.23 4.08 18.13
CA ASN A 501 32.97 5.34 18.19
C ASN A 501 34.16 5.39 19.18
N ASP A 502 34.56 4.26 19.78
CA ASP A 502 35.74 4.17 20.65
C ASP A 502 36.97 3.72 19.86
N VAL A 503 37.75 4.69 19.38
CA VAL A 503 38.98 4.46 18.60
C VAL A 503 40.05 3.77 19.46
N ASP A 504 40.24 4.22 20.70
CA ASP A 504 41.28 3.72 21.59
C ASP A 504 41.04 2.24 21.94
N ALA A 505 39.79 1.84 22.18
CA ALA A 505 39.45 0.45 22.43
C ALA A 505 39.68 -0.46 21.21
N VAL A 506 39.44 0.05 20.00
CA VAL A 506 39.73 -0.69 18.76
C VAL A 506 41.24 -0.89 18.61
N GLU A 507 42.03 0.16 18.79
CA GLU A 507 43.49 0.09 18.68
C GLU A 507 44.06 -0.89 19.70
N ALA A 508 43.68 -0.77 20.97
CA ALA A 508 44.13 -1.67 22.03
C ALA A 508 43.76 -3.14 21.75
N CYS A 509 42.55 -3.40 21.25
CA CYS A 509 42.11 -4.75 20.89
C CYS A 509 42.96 -5.34 19.75
N PHE A 510 43.25 -4.55 18.72
CA PHE A 510 44.05 -5.01 17.59
C PHE A 510 45.54 -5.17 17.94
N GLU A 511 46.09 -4.31 18.81
CA GLU A 511 47.43 -4.48 19.36
C GLU A 511 47.58 -5.79 20.13
N GLU A 512 46.56 -6.19 20.89
CA GLU A 512 46.61 -7.41 21.70
C GLU A 512 46.36 -8.70 20.89
N ILE A 513 45.31 -8.73 20.08
CA ILE A 513 44.82 -9.95 19.42
C ILE A 513 44.51 -9.78 17.93
N GLY A 514 44.97 -8.71 17.28
CA GLY A 514 44.65 -8.39 15.88
C GLY A 514 44.96 -9.51 14.88
N SER A 515 46.01 -10.31 15.13
CA SER A 515 46.37 -11.46 14.29
C SER A 515 45.36 -12.62 14.36
N GLU A 516 44.50 -12.65 15.38
CA GLU A 516 43.44 -13.66 15.55
C GLU A 516 42.07 -13.20 15.01
N ILE A 517 41.95 -11.93 14.61
CA ILE A 517 40.69 -11.33 14.17
C ILE A 517 40.53 -11.53 12.66
N ALA A 518 39.46 -12.23 12.27
CA ALA A 518 39.06 -12.43 10.89
C ALA A 518 38.45 -11.16 10.28
N CYS A 519 37.58 -10.48 11.02
CA CYS A 519 36.91 -9.27 10.55
C CYS A 519 36.44 -8.34 11.67
N ILE A 520 36.29 -7.06 11.30
CA ILE A 520 35.39 -6.12 11.96
C ILE A 520 34.09 -6.07 11.16
N ILE A 521 32.94 -6.15 11.82
CA ILE A 521 31.64 -5.81 11.22
C ILE A 521 31.04 -4.59 11.95
N VAL A 522 30.54 -3.62 11.18
CA VAL A 522 30.06 -2.33 11.71
C VAL A 522 28.92 -1.78 10.86
N GLU A 523 27.92 -1.17 11.50
CA GLU A 523 27.01 -0.25 10.82
C GLU A 523 27.75 1.10 10.66
N PRO A 524 28.13 1.52 9.44
CA PRO A 524 28.92 2.74 9.26
C PRO A 524 28.21 4.00 9.75
N VAL A 525 26.88 3.99 9.79
CA VAL A 525 26.04 4.84 10.64
C VAL A 525 25.16 3.89 11.43
N ALA A 526 25.23 3.91 12.76
CA ALA A 526 24.38 3.05 13.57
C ALA A 526 22.91 3.50 13.44
N GLY A 527 22.02 2.54 13.22
CA GLY A 527 20.57 2.77 13.17
C GLY A 527 19.77 1.96 14.19
N ASN A 528 20.34 0.89 14.73
CA ASN A 528 19.69 0.00 15.71
C ASN A 528 19.98 0.34 17.19
N MET A 529 20.61 1.48 17.41
CA MET A 529 20.68 2.17 18.71
C MET A 529 20.27 3.64 18.53
N ASN A 530 19.26 3.86 17.68
CA ASN A 530 18.87 5.14 17.07
C ASN A 530 19.94 5.62 16.07
N CYS A 531 19.74 6.78 15.43
CA CYS A 531 20.65 7.29 14.41
C CYS A 531 21.89 7.96 15.03
N ILE A 532 23.00 7.22 15.06
CA ILE A 532 24.29 7.70 15.58
C ILE A 532 25.34 7.67 14.45
N PRO A 533 25.66 8.83 13.86
CA PRO A 533 26.74 8.95 12.89
C PRO A 533 28.12 8.61 13.50
N PRO A 534 29.09 8.19 12.68
CA PRO A 534 30.45 7.94 13.14
C PRO A 534 31.13 9.24 13.54
N LEU A 535 31.97 9.17 14.57
CA LEU A 535 32.90 10.25 14.92
C LEU A 535 33.99 10.37 13.84
N PRO A 536 34.50 11.59 13.56
CA PRO A 536 35.66 11.75 12.67
C PRO A 536 36.83 10.88 13.14
N GLY A 537 37.42 10.13 12.22
CA GLY A 537 38.54 9.23 12.51
C GLY A 537 38.14 7.81 12.92
N PHE A 538 36.87 7.55 13.25
CA PHE A 538 36.43 6.22 13.68
C PHE A 538 36.51 5.20 12.52
N LEU A 539 35.82 5.46 11.41
CA LEU A 539 35.80 4.54 10.27
C LEU A 539 37.18 4.42 9.60
N GLU A 540 37.95 5.51 9.58
CA GLU A 540 39.35 5.54 9.14
C GLU A 540 40.23 4.61 9.99
N THR A 541 40.03 4.62 11.31
CA THR A 541 40.71 3.72 12.24
C THR A 541 40.36 2.27 11.92
N LEU A 542 39.07 1.94 11.75
CA LEU A 542 38.64 0.58 11.41
C LEU A 542 39.30 0.09 10.10
N ARG A 543 39.33 0.95 9.08
CA ARG A 543 39.98 0.64 7.81
C ARG A 543 41.47 0.41 7.97
N ARG A 544 42.16 1.27 8.74
CA ARG A 544 43.60 1.17 8.98
C ARG A 544 43.95 -0.12 9.71
N VAL A 545 43.32 -0.41 10.86
CA VAL A 545 43.67 -1.60 11.66
C VAL A 545 43.35 -2.90 10.92
N CYS A 546 42.25 -2.96 10.16
CA CYS A 546 41.97 -4.11 9.31
C CYS A 546 43.06 -4.33 8.26
N THR A 547 43.54 -3.25 7.64
CA THR A 547 44.62 -3.33 6.64
C THR A 547 45.94 -3.77 7.26
N GLU A 548 46.31 -3.19 8.40
CA GLU A 548 47.56 -3.46 9.10
C GLU A 548 47.66 -4.92 9.59
N TYR A 549 46.57 -5.43 10.17
CA TYR A 549 46.53 -6.78 10.75
C TYR A 549 46.02 -7.85 9.77
N GLY A 550 45.64 -7.48 8.55
CA GLY A 550 45.10 -8.40 7.54
C GLY A 550 43.72 -8.96 7.89
N SER A 551 42.91 -8.21 8.62
CA SER A 551 41.50 -8.51 8.89
C SER A 551 40.60 -7.91 7.80
N VAL A 552 39.43 -8.49 7.60
CA VAL A 552 38.43 -8.00 6.64
C VAL A 552 37.57 -6.93 7.30
N LEU A 553 37.46 -5.74 6.71
CA LEU A 553 36.48 -4.73 7.12
C LEU A 553 35.14 -5.00 6.42
N ILE A 554 34.10 -5.26 7.20
CA ILE A 554 32.74 -5.49 6.72
C ILE A 554 31.87 -4.28 7.11
N PHE A 555 31.32 -3.58 6.12
CA PHE A 555 30.25 -2.62 6.37
C PHE A 555 28.89 -3.32 6.26
N ASP A 556 28.11 -3.24 7.32
CA ASP A 556 26.70 -3.56 7.30
C ASP A 556 25.91 -2.33 6.81
N GLU A 557 25.70 -2.29 5.50
CA GLU A 557 24.92 -1.26 4.83
C GLU A 557 23.48 -1.73 4.55
N VAL A 558 22.97 -2.68 5.33
CA VAL A 558 21.57 -3.13 5.19
C VAL A 558 20.60 -1.95 5.41
N MET A 559 20.95 -0.99 6.26
CA MET A 559 20.15 0.23 6.49
C MET A 559 20.66 1.46 5.70
N THR A 560 21.98 1.66 5.66
CA THR A 560 22.60 2.86 5.09
C THR A 560 22.78 2.79 3.57
N GLY A 561 22.86 1.58 3.01
CA GLY A 561 23.10 1.34 1.59
C GLY A 561 22.00 1.96 0.73
N PHE A 562 22.40 2.73 -0.27
CA PHE A 562 21.52 3.52 -1.15
C PHE A 562 20.66 4.58 -0.46
N ARG A 563 20.79 4.77 0.86
CA ARG A 563 20.00 5.72 1.65
C ARG A 563 20.80 6.92 2.11
N VAL A 564 21.95 6.69 2.70
CA VAL A 564 22.85 7.77 3.16
C VAL A 564 23.37 8.55 1.96
N ALA A 565 23.77 7.83 0.92
CA ALA A 565 24.07 8.34 -0.41
C ALA A 565 23.76 7.23 -1.43
N MET A 566 23.80 7.55 -2.73
CA MET A 566 23.62 6.55 -3.81
C MET A 566 24.60 5.39 -3.66
N GLY A 567 25.87 5.66 -3.33
CA GLY A 567 26.90 4.65 -3.09
C GLY A 567 26.97 4.15 -1.63
N GLY A 568 25.94 4.41 -0.81
CA GLY A 568 25.95 4.08 0.62
C GLY A 568 26.78 5.01 1.49
N ALA A 569 26.89 4.69 2.77
CA ALA A 569 27.71 5.40 3.74
C ALA A 569 29.20 5.33 3.39
N GLN A 570 29.67 4.24 2.79
CA GLN A 570 31.04 4.14 2.30
C GLN A 570 31.41 5.26 1.31
N ALA A 571 30.51 5.61 0.39
CA ALA A 571 30.73 6.72 -0.54
C ALA A 571 30.64 8.08 0.17
N HIS A 572 29.72 8.21 1.14
CA HIS A 572 29.54 9.45 1.89
C HIS A 572 30.74 9.80 2.77
N PHE A 573 31.32 8.81 3.45
CA PHE A 573 32.50 9.00 4.33
C PHE A 573 33.84 8.75 3.62
N GLY A 574 33.84 8.28 2.38
CA GLY A 574 35.06 8.01 1.62
C GLY A 574 35.88 6.84 2.16
N ILE A 575 35.23 5.82 2.73
CA ILE A 575 35.89 4.65 3.31
C ILE A 575 35.50 3.40 2.54
N GLU A 576 36.48 2.70 1.96
CA GLU A 576 36.25 1.47 1.20
C GLU A 576 36.35 0.22 2.10
N PRO A 577 35.23 -0.48 2.39
CA PRO A 577 35.27 -1.76 3.09
C PRO A 577 35.75 -2.88 2.16
N ASP A 578 36.15 -4.01 2.75
CA ASP A 578 36.51 -5.21 1.97
C ASP A 578 35.27 -6.01 1.55
N LEU A 579 34.24 -6.01 2.39
CA LEU A 579 32.91 -6.57 2.11
C LEU A 579 31.82 -5.58 2.55
N THR A 580 30.71 -5.56 1.82
CA THR A 580 29.50 -4.82 2.13
C THR A 580 28.32 -5.78 2.21
N CYS A 581 27.52 -5.67 3.28
CA CYS A 581 26.21 -6.32 3.39
C CYS A 581 25.12 -5.31 3.03
N LEU A 582 24.14 -5.74 2.24
CA LEU A 582 23.02 -4.93 1.77
C LEU A 582 21.70 -5.65 2.04
N GLY A 583 20.62 -4.89 2.05
CA GLY A 583 19.26 -5.41 2.10
C GLY A 583 18.27 -4.28 1.89
N LYS A 584 17.08 -4.42 2.48
CA LYS A 584 16.04 -3.38 2.49
C LYS A 584 15.77 -2.78 1.10
N ILE A 585 16.38 -1.64 0.77
CA ILE A 585 16.22 -0.92 -0.51
C ILE A 585 16.57 -1.81 -1.71
N VAL A 586 17.57 -2.69 -1.61
CA VAL A 586 17.96 -3.59 -2.71
C VAL A 586 16.80 -4.48 -3.19
N GLY A 587 15.84 -4.79 -2.31
CA GLY A 587 14.67 -5.59 -2.66
C GLY A 587 13.47 -4.79 -3.16
N GLY A 588 13.53 -3.45 -3.22
CA GLY A 588 12.37 -2.62 -3.59
C GLY A 588 11.16 -2.83 -2.68
N GLY A 589 11.39 -3.15 -1.40
CA GLY A 589 10.34 -3.53 -0.44
C GLY A 589 10.07 -5.04 -0.33
N MET A 590 10.62 -5.87 -1.21
CA MET A 590 10.56 -7.33 -1.11
C MET A 590 11.70 -7.92 -0.27
N PRO A 591 11.56 -9.13 0.32
CA PRO A 591 12.62 -9.77 1.09
C PRO A 591 13.84 -10.14 0.25
N VAL A 592 14.90 -9.33 0.36
CA VAL A 592 16.21 -9.51 -0.28
C VAL A 592 17.30 -9.00 0.64
N GLY A 593 18.42 -9.71 0.65
CA GLY A 593 19.72 -9.20 1.07
C GLY A 593 20.76 -9.43 -0.03
N ALA A 594 21.93 -8.86 0.14
CA ALA A 594 23.09 -9.19 -0.68
C ALA A 594 24.38 -9.02 0.14
N PHE A 595 25.42 -9.78 -0.19
CA PHE A 595 26.76 -9.48 0.28
C PHE A 595 27.73 -9.49 -0.90
N GLY A 596 28.69 -8.57 -0.89
CA GLY A 596 29.63 -8.42 -1.98
C GLY A 596 30.84 -7.61 -1.56
N GLY A 597 31.86 -7.53 -2.40
CA GLY A 597 33.08 -6.80 -2.09
C GLY A 597 34.21 -7.21 -3.02
N LYS A 598 35.43 -7.18 -2.51
CA LYS A 598 36.64 -7.50 -3.27
C LYS A 598 36.59 -8.90 -3.88
N ARG A 599 37.01 -9.00 -5.14
CA ARG A 599 36.94 -10.24 -5.94
C ARG A 599 37.66 -11.41 -5.29
N ASP A 600 38.87 -11.20 -4.79
CA ASP A 600 39.71 -12.25 -4.19
C ASP A 600 39.10 -12.87 -2.92
N ILE A 601 38.34 -12.09 -2.16
CA ILE A 601 37.54 -12.55 -1.03
C ILE A 601 36.30 -13.29 -1.53
N MET A 602 35.54 -12.68 -2.46
CA MET A 602 34.29 -13.23 -2.97
C MET A 602 34.47 -14.53 -3.74
N GLU A 603 35.59 -14.75 -4.44
CA GLU A 603 35.90 -16.01 -5.14
C GLU A 603 36.13 -17.19 -4.17
N ARG A 604 36.21 -16.95 -2.85
CA ARG A 604 36.21 -18.03 -1.84
C ARG A 604 34.83 -18.64 -1.61
N ILE A 605 33.75 -18.00 -2.07
CA ILE A 605 32.39 -18.52 -1.95
C ILE A 605 32.15 -19.66 -2.95
N SER A 606 31.37 -20.66 -2.54
CA SER A 606 30.86 -21.69 -3.44
C SER A 606 30.04 -21.06 -4.59
N PRO A 607 30.17 -21.55 -5.83
CA PRO A 607 30.85 -22.80 -6.23
C PRO A 607 32.32 -22.67 -6.62
N LEU A 608 32.90 -21.47 -6.62
CA LEU A 608 34.31 -21.27 -7.01
C LEU A 608 35.28 -21.66 -5.89
N GLY A 609 34.95 -21.27 -4.67
CA GLY A 609 35.73 -21.57 -3.48
C GLY A 609 35.03 -22.48 -2.48
N PRO A 610 35.72 -22.82 -1.37
CA PRO A 610 35.24 -23.82 -0.42
C PRO A 610 34.20 -23.31 0.58
N VAL A 611 33.98 -21.99 0.69
CA VAL A 611 33.07 -21.42 1.69
C VAL A 611 31.62 -21.57 1.23
N TYR A 612 30.83 -22.36 1.96
CA TYR A 612 29.47 -22.68 1.56
C TYR A 612 28.45 -21.57 1.88
N GLN A 613 27.63 -21.25 0.88
CA GLN A 613 26.38 -20.49 1.00
C GLN A 613 25.42 -20.99 -0.07
N ALA A 614 24.15 -21.14 0.29
CA ALA A 614 23.06 -21.42 -0.63
C ALA A 614 21.77 -20.80 -0.08
N GLY A 615 20.83 -20.48 -0.96
CA GLY A 615 19.50 -20.00 -0.59
C GLY A 615 18.49 -20.32 -1.68
N THR A 616 17.45 -21.10 -1.35
CA THR A 616 16.49 -21.66 -2.32
C THR A 616 15.74 -20.58 -3.11
N LEU A 617 15.49 -19.44 -2.47
CA LEU A 617 14.72 -18.32 -3.03
C LEU A 617 15.60 -17.08 -3.31
N SER A 618 16.92 -17.23 -3.22
CA SER A 618 17.86 -16.15 -3.53
C SER A 618 17.75 -15.80 -5.02
N GLY A 619 17.83 -14.50 -5.35
CA GLY A 619 17.70 -14.04 -6.74
C GLY A 619 16.29 -14.17 -7.34
N ASN A 620 15.23 -14.29 -6.52
CA ASN A 620 13.87 -14.46 -7.04
C ASN A 620 13.47 -13.28 -7.98
N PRO A 621 12.84 -13.58 -9.12
CA PRO A 621 12.67 -12.60 -10.20
C PRO A 621 11.80 -11.39 -9.84
N LEU A 622 10.83 -11.54 -8.93
CA LEU A 622 9.98 -10.42 -8.51
C LEU A 622 10.77 -9.40 -7.71
N ALA A 623 11.57 -9.87 -6.75
CA ALA A 623 12.35 -8.97 -5.92
C ALA A 623 13.52 -8.32 -6.69
N MET A 624 14.09 -9.03 -7.68
CA MET A 624 15.06 -8.42 -8.58
C MET A 624 14.42 -7.32 -9.43
N ALA A 625 13.19 -7.53 -9.94
CA ALA A 625 12.47 -6.51 -10.70
C ALA A 625 12.15 -5.27 -9.86
N ALA A 626 11.63 -5.47 -8.65
CA ALA A 626 11.35 -4.38 -7.71
C ALA A 626 12.61 -3.58 -7.37
N GLY A 627 13.69 -4.28 -7.04
CA GLY A 627 14.96 -3.68 -6.70
C GLY A 627 15.61 -2.92 -7.86
N ILE A 628 15.65 -3.49 -9.07
CA ILE A 628 16.21 -2.81 -10.25
C ILE A 628 15.43 -1.54 -10.56
N ALA A 629 14.09 -1.60 -10.54
CA ALA A 629 13.25 -0.42 -10.76
C ALA A 629 13.57 0.67 -9.74
N LEU A 630 13.61 0.33 -8.45
CA LEU A 630 13.93 1.28 -7.39
C LEU A 630 15.33 1.86 -7.52
N LEU A 631 16.37 1.02 -7.63
CA LEU A 631 17.77 1.46 -7.72
C LEU A 631 18.02 2.32 -8.97
N THR A 632 17.33 2.06 -10.07
CA THR A 632 17.41 2.89 -11.28
C THR A 632 16.91 4.30 -11.01
N LYS A 633 15.80 4.46 -10.27
CA LYS A 633 15.26 5.77 -9.88
C LYS A 633 16.23 6.55 -8.99
N LEU A 634 16.96 5.87 -8.10
CA LEU A 634 17.95 6.50 -7.22
C LEU A 634 19.14 7.12 -7.95
N ARG A 635 19.30 6.87 -9.25
CA ARG A 635 20.33 7.49 -10.09
C ARG A 635 19.96 8.90 -10.56
N GLU A 636 18.74 9.35 -10.29
CA GLU A 636 18.32 10.72 -10.59
C GLU A 636 19.26 11.73 -9.88
N PRO A 637 19.86 12.68 -10.61
CA PRO A 637 20.74 13.67 -10.01
C PRO A 637 20.04 14.46 -8.90
N GLY A 638 20.68 14.59 -7.73
CA GLY A 638 20.15 15.34 -6.60
C GLY A 638 19.12 14.60 -5.73
N PHE A 639 18.82 13.32 -6.03
CA PHE A 639 17.86 12.53 -5.23
C PHE A 639 18.21 12.52 -3.73
N HIS A 640 19.44 12.13 -3.38
CA HIS A 640 19.88 12.03 -1.98
C HIS A 640 20.07 13.40 -1.32
N ASP A 641 20.46 14.43 -2.08
CA ASP A 641 20.58 15.80 -1.56
C ASP A 641 19.21 16.34 -1.15
N ALA A 642 18.19 16.11 -1.98
CA ALA A 642 16.82 16.48 -1.66
C ALA A 642 16.26 15.68 -0.48
N LEU A 643 16.73 14.45 -0.27
CA LEU A 643 16.35 13.64 0.89
C LEU A 643 16.99 14.16 2.18
N ALA A 644 18.28 14.50 2.12
CA ALA A 644 19.02 15.10 3.23
C ALA A 644 18.41 16.45 3.64
N GLN A 645 18.07 17.31 2.68
CA GLN A 645 17.42 18.59 2.96
C GLN A 645 16.08 18.45 3.70
N ARG A 646 15.28 17.42 3.35
CA ARG A 646 14.03 17.12 4.07
C ARG A 646 14.30 16.65 5.49
N VAL A 647 15.31 15.80 5.69
CA VAL A 647 15.74 15.36 7.03
C VAL A 647 16.18 16.56 7.88
N ASP A 648 16.98 17.47 7.33
CA ASP A 648 17.42 18.68 8.02
C ASP A 648 16.25 19.57 8.42
N THR A 649 15.29 19.76 7.50
CA THR A 649 14.08 20.55 7.75
C THR A 649 13.27 19.97 8.90
N LEU A 650 13.00 18.66 8.87
CA LEU A 650 12.28 17.96 9.94
C LEU A 650 13.03 18.05 11.27
N CYS A 651 14.32 17.71 11.28
CA CYS A 651 15.15 17.69 12.48
C CYS A 651 15.31 19.07 13.12
N HIS A 652 15.39 20.12 12.31
CA HIS A 652 15.41 21.50 12.79
C HIS A 652 14.07 21.90 13.39
N GLY A 653 12.97 21.70 12.66
CA GLY A 653 11.63 22.09 13.14
C GLY A 653 11.18 21.33 14.40
N LEU A 654 11.59 20.06 14.54
CA LEU A 654 11.35 19.27 15.76
C LEU A 654 12.11 19.82 16.97
N ARG A 655 13.37 20.21 16.79
CA ARG A 655 14.17 20.85 17.86
C ARG A 655 13.57 22.19 18.26
N GLU A 656 13.21 23.04 17.30
CA GLU A 656 12.59 24.35 17.61
C GLU A 656 11.31 24.21 18.46
N ARG A 657 10.48 23.20 18.18
CA ARG A 657 9.26 22.93 18.94
C ARG A 657 9.53 22.30 20.31
N ALA A 658 10.52 21.43 20.41
CA ALA A 658 10.96 20.90 21.71
C ALA A 658 11.52 22.02 22.61
N ASP A 659 12.39 22.89 22.05
CA ASP A 659 12.96 24.05 22.73
C ASP A 659 11.85 25.03 23.19
N ALA A 660 10.89 25.32 22.33
CA ALA A 660 9.75 26.19 22.66
C ALA A 660 8.86 25.60 23.76
N ALA A 661 8.75 24.27 23.82
CA ALA A 661 8.04 23.57 24.89
C ALA A 661 8.87 23.45 26.17
N GLY A 662 10.20 23.56 26.12
CA GLY A 662 11.10 23.28 27.24
C GLY A 662 11.40 21.79 27.45
N ILE A 663 11.31 20.98 26.38
CA ILE A 663 11.70 19.57 26.38
C ILE A 663 13.16 19.45 25.95
N ASP A 664 14.00 18.86 26.80
CA ASP A 664 15.36 18.48 26.44
C ASP A 664 15.35 17.37 25.37
N MET A 665 15.59 17.75 24.12
CA MET A 665 15.66 16.82 22.99
C MET A 665 16.68 17.27 21.96
N ILE A 666 17.50 16.34 21.48
CA ILE A 666 18.38 16.55 20.34
C ILE A 666 17.97 15.67 19.15
N THR A 667 18.41 16.08 17.96
CA THR A 667 18.27 15.30 16.73
C THR A 667 19.62 15.10 16.07
N GLN A 668 19.81 13.94 15.44
CA GLN A 668 20.99 13.61 14.65
C GLN A 668 20.53 12.99 13.33
N GLY A 669 21.21 13.28 12.22
CA GLY A 669 20.81 12.78 10.91
C GLY A 669 21.96 12.72 9.93
N VAL A 670 21.80 11.87 8.92
CA VAL A 670 22.77 11.70 7.82
C VAL A 670 22.05 11.11 6.61
N GLY A 671 22.14 11.81 5.48
CA GLY A 671 21.37 11.48 4.28
C GLY A 671 19.88 11.37 4.59
N GLY A 672 19.25 10.25 4.20
CA GLY A 672 17.84 9.98 4.47
C GLY A 672 17.51 9.34 5.83
N MET A 673 18.43 9.34 6.81
CA MET A 673 18.24 8.76 8.15
C MET A 673 18.28 9.85 9.22
N PHE A 674 17.49 9.69 10.27
CA PHE A 674 17.49 10.60 11.42
C PHE A 674 17.16 9.90 12.73
N GLY A 675 17.44 10.57 13.84
CA GLY A 675 17.20 10.08 15.18
C GLY A 675 16.73 11.18 16.11
N LEU A 676 15.85 10.83 17.03
CA LEU A 676 15.29 11.70 18.07
C LEU A 676 15.73 11.19 19.43
N PHE A 677 16.37 12.04 20.23
CA PHE A 677 16.91 11.67 21.55
C PHE A 677 16.37 12.63 22.61
N PHE A 678 15.54 12.12 23.53
CA PHE A 678 15.04 12.88 24.67
C PHE A 678 16.13 12.90 25.75
N THR A 679 16.91 13.95 25.82
CA THR A 679 18.09 14.03 26.68
C THR A 679 18.61 15.47 26.80
N GLY A 680 19.16 15.80 27.98
CA GLY A 680 19.92 17.04 28.19
C GLY A 680 21.40 16.94 27.76
N GLN A 681 21.81 15.81 27.17
CA GLN A 681 23.14 15.67 26.57
C GLN A 681 23.26 16.56 25.34
N THR A 682 24.46 17.08 25.06
CA THR A 682 24.71 17.88 23.86
C THR A 682 24.83 17.03 22.58
N ARG A 683 25.16 15.73 22.73
CA ARG A 683 25.30 14.76 21.63
C ARG A 683 25.18 13.33 22.17
N VAL A 684 24.80 12.39 21.30
CA VAL A 684 24.73 10.95 21.59
C VAL A 684 25.54 10.19 20.55
N ASP A 685 26.64 9.57 20.99
CA ASP A 685 27.73 9.08 20.14
C ASP A 685 28.01 7.59 20.30
N ASN A 686 27.45 6.98 21.32
CA ASN A 686 27.64 5.56 21.61
C ASN A 686 26.41 5.00 22.33
N PHE A 687 26.42 3.69 22.50
CA PHE A 687 25.31 2.97 23.12
C PHE A 687 25.02 3.41 24.57
N ALA A 688 26.05 3.66 25.38
CA ALA A 688 25.88 4.10 26.75
C ALA A 688 25.12 5.43 26.83
N GLN A 689 25.49 6.40 25.99
CA GLN A 689 24.79 7.69 25.90
C GLN A 689 23.36 7.55 25.38
N ALA A 690 23.12 6.65 24.42
CA ALA A 690 21.77 6.38 23.88
C ALA A 690 20.84 5.78 24.94
N THR A 691 21.35 4.83 25.75
CA THR A 691 20.60 4.22 26.86
C THR A 691 20.40 5.15 28.05
N ALA A 692 21.18 6.23 28.16
CA ALA A 692 21.02 7.27 29.17
C ALA A 692 19.93 8.30 28.81
N CYS A 693 19.37 8.25 27.60
CA CYS A 693 18.23 9.09 27.20
C CYS A 693 16.93 8.67 27.91
N ASP A 694 15.98 9.61 28.00
CA ASP A 694 14.66 9.37 28.58
C ASP A 694 13.76 8.59 27.60
N ALA A 695 13.87 7.26 27.67
CA ALA A 695 13.05 6.36 26.86
C ALA A 695 11.55 6.41 27.23
N ASP A 696 11.19 6.85 28.44
CA ASP A 696 9.79 7.02 28.85
C ASP A 696 9.17 8.28 28.22
N ALA A 697 9.92 9.39 28.16
CA ALA A 697 9.52 10.58 27.42
C ALA A 697 9.32 10.26 25.94
N PHE A 698 10.24 9.51 25.33
CA PHE A 698 10.06 9.04 23.96
C PHE A 698 8.79 8.21 23.80
N ARG A 699 8.50 7.26 24.70
CA ARG A 699 7.28 6.44 24.63
C ARG A 699 6.00 7.29 24.68
N ARG A 700 5.96 8.29 25.56
CA ARG A 700 4.82 9.23 25.65
C ARG A 700 4.70 10.08 24.39
N PHE A 701 5.83 10.60 23.88
CA PHE A 701 5.87 11.36 22.65
C PHE A 701 5.41 10.53 21.44
N PHE A 702 5.91 9.30 21.30
CA PHE A 702 5.48 8.36 20.26
C PHE A 702 3.97 8.14 20.30
N ALA A 703 3.40 7.90 21.49
CA ALA A 703 1.96 7.69 21.64
C ALA A 703 1.15 8.93 21.21
N ALA A 704 1.58 10.13 21.62
CA ALA A 704 0.94 11.38 21.24
C ALA A 704 1.07 11.67 19.73
N MET A 705 2.25 11.45 19.14
CA MET A 705 2.46 11.58 17.69
C MET A 705 1.58 10.61 16.90
N LEU A 706 1.42 9.39 17.40
CA LEU A 706 0.54 8.40 16.80
C LEU A 706 -0.92 8.85 16.81
N ASP A 707 -1.40 9.41 17.92
CA ASP A 707 -2.76 9.96 18.03
C ASP A 707 -2.98 11.18 17.10
N GLU A 708 -1.91 11.89 16.76
CA GLU A 708 -1.90 13.01 15.81
C GLU A 708 -1.68 12.59 14.34
N GLY A 709 -1.68 11.29 14.04
CA GLY A 709 -1.54 10.79 12.67
C GLY A 709 -0.10 10.75 12.15
N VAL A 710 0.90 10.58 13.03
CA VAL A 710 2.31 10.39 12.64
C VAL A 710 2.86 9.08 13.20
N TYR A 711 3.36 8.23 12.31
CA TYR A 711 3.95 6.94 12.65
C TYR A 711 5.48 7.02 12.65
N LEU A 712 6.04 7.24 13.84
CA LEU A 712 7.49 7.14 14.08
C LEU A 712 7.91 5.68 14.33
N ALA A 713 9.21 5.41 14.42
CA ALA A 713 9.66 4.11 14.89
C ALA A 713 9.17 3.87 16.34
N PRO A 714 8.50 2.74 16.66
CA PRO A 714 7.96 2.45 18.00
C PRO A 714 9.05 2.01 19.00
N SER A 715 10.23 2.64 18.95
CA SER A 715 11.38 2.37 19.81
C SER A 715 12.30 3.60 19.86
N ALA A 716 12.78 3.94 21.06
CA ALA A 716 13.78 5.01 21.25
C ALA A 716 15.17 4.64 20.69
N TYR A 717 15.34 3.40 20.25
CA TYR A 717 16.59 2.82 19.77
C TYR A 717 16.58 2.51 18.27
N GLU A 718 15.62 3.05 17.53
CA GLU A 718 15.52 2.83 16.08
C GLU A 718 15.60 4.17 15.35
N ALA A 719 16.37 4.21 14.26
CA ALA A 719 16.40 5.37 13.38
C ALA A 719 15.06 5.56 12.64
N GLY A 720 14.73 6.81 12.36
CA GLY A 720 13.68 7.22 11.43
C GLY A 720 14.20 7.37 9.99
N PHE A 721 13.29 7.27 9.03
CA PHE A 721 13.60 7.26 7.61
C PHE A 721 12.73 8.27 6.84
N MET A 722 13.39 9.12 6.05
CA MET A 722 12.73 9.98 5.08
C MET A 722 12.50 9.23 3.77
N SER A 723 11.45 9.57 3.02
CA SER A 723 11.27 9.12 1.64
C SER A 723 11.11 10.31 0.70
N SER A 724 11.35 10.12 -0.60
CA SER A 724 11.12 11.17 -1.60
C SER A 724 9.64 11.53 -1.77
N ALA A 725 8.73 10.68 -1.27
CA ALA A 725 7.30 10.94 -1.28
C ALA A 725 6.84 11.91 -0.19
N HIS A 726 7.68 12.20 0.81
CA HIS A 726 7.36 13.21 1.82
C HIS A 726 7.42 14.61 1.19
N THR A 727 6.29 15.28 1.14
CA THR A 727 6.18 16.66 0.67
C THR A 727 6.48 17.65 1.79
N PRO A 728 6.70 18.94 1.48
CA PRO A 728 6.78 19.99 2.49
C PRO A 728 5.55 20.02 3.42
N GLU A 729 4.36 19.74 2.89
CA GLU A 729 3.11 19.68 3.65
C GLU A 729 3.10 18.50 4.64
N ASP A 730 3.62 17.33 4.25
CA ASP A 730 3.74 16.17 5.15
C ASP A 730 4.67 16.48 6.33
N ILE A 731 5.79 17.16 6.04
CA ILE A 731 6.74 17.62 7.07
C ILE A 731 6.07 18.65 7.97
N GLN A 732 5.34 19.63 7.42
CA GLN A 732 4.63 20.63 8.21
C GLN A 732 3.57 20.00 9.13
N LEU A 733 2.77 19.05 8.62
CA LEU A 733 1.81 18.28 9.42
C LEU A 733 2.51 17.57 10.58
N THR A 734 3.65 16.94 10.30
CA THR A 734 4.47 16.28 11.32
C THR A 734 4.94 17.24 12.40
N LEU A 735 5.39 18.42 11.99
CA LEU A 735 5.86 19.45 12.91
C LEU A 735 4.71 19.99 13.78
N ASP A 736 3.54 20.24 13.20
CA ASP A 736 2.38 20.71 13.95
C ASP A 736 1.86 19.64 14.94
N ALA A 737 1.90 18.36 14.55
CA ALA A 737 1.65 17.24 15.44
C ALA A 737 2.65 17.18 16.60
N ALA A 738 3.94 17.40 16.32
CA ALA A 738 4.98 17.42 17.35
C ALA A 738 4.79 18.55 18.36
N GLU A 739 4.39 19.74 17.92
CA GLU A 739 4.06 20.86 18.81
C GLU A 739 2.95 20.49 19.81
N ARG A 740 1.87 19.87 19.31
CA ARG A 740 0.77 19.39 20.16
C ARG A 740 1.21 18.25 21.08
N ALA A 741 2.03 17.32 20.58
CA ALA A 741 2.56 16.23 21.39
C ALA A 741 3.48 16.72 22.52
N PHE A 742 4.38 17.67 22.26
CA PHE A 742 5.24 18.27 23.29
C PHE A 742 4.44 19.03 24.36
N ALA A 743 3.33 19.68 23.99
CA ALA A 743 2.45 20.33 24.96
C ALA A 743 1.78 19.33 25.92
N GLN A 744 1.53 18.09 25.49
CA GLN A 744 0.95 17.03 26.33
C GLN A 744 1.97 16.43 27.31
N LEU A 745 3.26 16.45 26.98
CA LEU A 745 4.33 15.92 27.86
C LEU A 745 4.51 16.72 29.15
N HIS A 746 4.01 17.95 29.19
CA HIS A 746 4.13 18.88 30.32
C HIS A 746 2.96 18.85 31.31
N GLN A 747 1.92 18.04 31.07
CA GLN A 747 0.78 17.94 31.99
C GLN A 747 1.00 16.78 32.98
N PRO A 748 1.26 17.06 34.27
CA PRO A 748 1.22 16.04 35.33
C PRO A 748 -0.20 15.56 35.65
#